data_AF-A0AAN7BCT7-F1
#
_entry.id   AF-A0AAN7BCT7-F1
#
_cell.length_a   1.000
_cell.length_b   1.000
_cell.length_c   1.000
_cell.angle_alpha   90.00
_cell.angle_beta   90.00
_cell.angle_gamma   90.00
#
_symmetry.space_group_name_H-M   'P 1'
#
loop_
_entity.id
_entity.type
_entity.pdbx_description
1 polymer ?
#
loop_
_entity_poly.entity_id
_entity_poly.type
_entity_poly.pdbx_seq_one_letter_code
_entity_poly.pdbx_strand_id
1 'polypeptide(L)'
;MGPINRMESFFRTVLHRPCPAIKPRNIKPRDVRKPSLATLNYDVATLVIRFLHDTDPDSVNDLAMVCSALYVWARYVQHQDTYINLTRGRALEQLHSISRNGFLPAVRELRVKVADRVKPSVDNIRGPPPKSRQQRKQLKRQLEAWNLLCNLIPQMTGLSHLHWIGAVIPDPVLEYLGKNLQTRLHITLNHYTESHHSAERHHREQLALLENLAANMSGSPNLSSLRISLENNAAVYAGEFIHGPLKQLLLSSPALRSLSINIHEQEWGCVTLDLEPENCRFGLVNGEGPLNPLQELEITGYAWRVDRHPPIMAGMEYWRRTLDWSQLRRLVLHNRSFYVYRSIQLADLLAPHLVALEEIEFRADGDEDDLQAISNFFNLLASRKLTSISLPFLVPPSSTATLALAAHAATLQSLTIHPSPLTAQDVTLVRDSLPNLSSFSLVCDREYATESWPDETFSILASIPHLQHLTIWFDLGPSDAHFKPYLNVSSADEIFSHLRQHGATQLQQLTLHSGFPPRPHKGFLGVDLDNWDNRSSFVCKSTQDIHGNSSYQVSCTKLTRAENARLRLDAAVRAGEATNDMLAVIKNKRDASKMEYLVALMGPFTWPERQAWRERIWQERRTRGCRTRLREKLLG
;
A
#
# COMPACT_ATOMS: atom_id res chain seq x y z
N MET A 1 26.21 25.28 22.55
CA MET A 1 26.98 25.87 21.43
C MET A 1 27.45 24.73 20.53
N GLY A 2 26.90 24.37 19.37
CA GLY A 2 25.74 24.72 18.57
C GLY A 2 25.94 23.93 17.27
N PRO A 3 25.01 23.08 16.80
CA PRO A 3 25.19 22.23 15.61
C PRO A 3 25.38 23.02 14.28
N ILE A 4 25.19 24.34 14.33
CA ILE A 4 25.24 25.29 13.20
C ILE A 4 26.66 25.39 12.58
N ASN A 5 27.73 25.40 13.39
CA ASN A 5 29.09 25.60 12.86
C ASN A 5 29.68 24.36 12.17
N ARG A 6 29.17 23.14 12.46
CA ARG A 6 29.65 21.93 11.78
C ARG A 6 29.07 21.81 10.37
N MET A 7 27.86 22.29 10.13
CA MET A 7 27.16 22.15 8.85
C MET A 7 27.66 23.15 7.79
N GLU A 8 27.96 24.40 8.15
CA GLU A 8 28.61 25.35 7.24
C GLU A 8 30.03 24.89 6.83
N SER A 9 30.78 24.28 7.75
CA SER A 9 32.09 23.69 7.42
C SER A 9 31.95 22.48 6.48
N PHE A 10 30.89 21.69 6.63
CA PHE A 10 30.60 20.55 5.75
C PHE A 10 30.31 21.01 4.32
N PHE A 11 29.48 22.04 4.14
CA PHE A 11 29.19 22.59 2.81
C PHE A 11 30.41 23.26 2.15
N ARG A 12 31.27 23.95 2.92
CA ARG A 12 32.54 24.47 2.37
C ARG A 12 33.50 23.36 1.92
N THR A 13 33.45 22.18 2.54
CA THR A 13 34.36 21.06 2.25
C THR A 13 33.84 20.16 1.12
N VAL A 14 32.52 20.00 0.97
CA VAL A 14 31.90 19.15 -0.08
C VAL A 14 31.86 19.82 -1.46
N LEU A 15 31.99 21.16 -1.53
CA LEU A 15 31.99 21.91 -2.80
C LEU A 15 33.26 21.74 -3.68
N HIS A 16 34.24 20.93 -3.27
CA HIS A 16 35.50 20.73 -4.02
C HIS A 16 35.63 19.42 -4.79
N ARG A 17 34.57 18.61 -4.93
CA ARG A 17 34.58 17.48 -5.88
C ARG A 17 33.64 17.75 -7.06
N PRO A 18 34.11 17.58 -8.30
CA PRO A 18 33.32 17.95 -9.46
C PRO A 18 32.16 16.96 -9.65
N CYS A 19 30.95 17.39 -9.29
CA CYS A 19 29.76 16.96 -10.03
C CYS A 19 30.02 17.23 -11.53
N PRO A 20 29.49 16.42 -12.47
CA PRO A 20 29.53 16.78 -13.87
C PRO A 20 28.98 18.20 -13.99
N ALA A 21 29.84 19.11 -14.46
CA ALA A 21 29.59 20.53 -14.44
C ALA A 21 28.39 20.84 -15.35
N ILE A 22 27.19 20.85 -14.77
CA ILE A 22 26.06 21.56 -15.36
C ILE A 22 26.52 23.01 -15.38
N LYS A 23 26.86 23.53 -16.56
CA LYS A 23 27.22 24.95 -16.72
C LYS A 23 26.12 25.76 -16.05
N PRO A 24 26.41 26.52 -14.99
CA PRO A 24 25.39 27.31 -14.31
C PRO A 24 24.77 28.23 -15.35
N ARG A 25 23.48 28.02 -15.65
CA ARG A 25 22.73 29.02 -16.41
C ARG A 25 22.67 30.24 -15.53
N ASN A 26 23.24 31.35 -15.97
CA ASN A 26 23.01 32.65 -15.37
C ASN A 26 21.54 33.01 -15.61
N ILE A 27 20.66 32.56 -14.71
CA ILE A 27 19.24 32.88 -14.77
C ILE A 27 19.11 34.34 -14.36
N LYS A 28 18.96 35.22 -15.34
CA LYS A 28 18.50 36.58 -15.08
C LYS A 28 17.03 36.46 -14.61
N PRO A 29 16.66 36.96 -13.42
CA PRO A 29 15.28 36.94 -12.99
C PRO A 29 14.42 37.66 -14.02
N ARG A 30 13.31 37.02 -14.45
CA ARG A 30 12.33 37.64 -15.37
C ARG A 30 11.71 38.90 -14.79
N ASP A 31 11.72 39.02 -13.46
CA ASP A 31 11.27 40.19 -12.70
C ASP A 31 12.22 40.38 -11.51
N VAL A 32 12.97 41.49 -11.49
CA VAL A 32 13.93 41.82 -10.43
C VAL A 32 13.22 42.07 -9.08
N ARG A 33 11.90 42.34 -9.11
CA ARG A 33 11.08 42.57 -7.92
C ARG A 33 10.61 41.29 -7.24
N LYS A 34 10.79 40.13 -7.86
CA LYS A 34 10.41 38.82 -7.29
C LYS A 34 11.67 38.05 -6.87
N PRO A 35 11.85 37.76 -5.56
CA PRO A 35 13.01 37.01 -5.10
C PRO A 35 13.00 35.60 -5.68
N SER A 36 14.17 35.12 -6.10
CA SER A 36 14.33 33.76 -6.61
C SER A 36 14.27 32.76 -5.45
N LEU A 37 13.75 31.56 -5.69
CA LEU A 37 13.85 30.47 -4.71
C LEU A 37 15.31 30.21 -4.31
N ALA A 38 16.25 30.38 -5.25
CA ALA A 38 17.69 30.22 -5.02
C ALA A 38 18.30 31.30 -4.11
N THR A 39 17.57 32.40 -3.84
CA THR A 39 18.00 33.48 -2.93
C THR A 39 17.40 33.34 -1.52
N LEU A 40 16.51 32.38 -1.30
CA LEU A 40 15.94 32.11 0.01
C LEU A 40 16.98 31.45 0.93
N ASN A 41 16.78 31.61 2.23
CA ASN A 41 17.51 30.84 3.23
C ASN A 41 17.28 29.33 2.99
N TYR A 42 18.33 28.52 3.19
CA TYR A 42 18.31 27.07 3.01
C TYR A 42 17.11 26.39 3.70
N ASP A 43 16.78 26.76 4.94
CA ASP A 43 15.70 26.11 5.69
C ASP A 43 14.34 26.38 5.03
N VAL A 44 14.10 27.63 4.65
CA VAL A 44 12.88 28.04 3.94
C VAL A 44 12.79 27.38 2.57
N ALA A 45 13.89 27.36 1.82
CA ALA A 45 13.93 26.71 0.51
C ALA A 45 13.69 25.20 0.63
N THR A 46 14.27 24.54 1.63
CA THR A 46 14.07 23.10 1.88
C THR A 46 12.63 22.81 2.26
N LEU A 47 11.97 23.67 3.06
CA LEU A 47 10.54 23.54 3.36
C LEU A 47 9.67 23.67 2.10
N VAL A 48 9.95 24.65 1.23
CA VAL A 48 9.21 24.81 -0.03
C VAL A 48 9.42 23.61 -0.95
N ILE A 49 10.67 23.15 -1.09
CA ILE A 49 11.01 21.99 -1.93
C ILE A 49 10.39 20.72 -1.37
N ARG A 50 10.34 20.56 -0.04
CA ARG A 50 9.65 19.45 0.62
C ARG A 50 8.15 19.49 0.36
N PHE A 51 7.51 20.65 0.51
CA PHE A 51 6.11 20.81 0.16
C PHE A 51 5.83 20.47 -1.32
N LEU A 52 6.71 20.90 -2.23
CA LEU A 52 6.65 20.52 -3.64
C LEU A 52 6.83 19.01 -3.83
N HIS A 53 7.78 18.39 -3.14
CA HIS A 53 7.99 16.94 -3.19
C HIS A 53 6.76 16.16 -2.75
N ASP A 54 6.09 16.62 -1.70
CA ASP A 54 4.90 15.96 -1.14
C ASP A 54 3.66 16.17 -2.04
N THR A 55 3.58 17.28 -2.77
CA THR A 55 2.43 17.62 -3.63
C THR A 55 2.60 17.10 -5.06
N ASP A 56 3.78 17.27 -5.65
CA ASP A 56 4.15 16.86 -7.00
C ASP A 56 5.66 16.52 -7.08
N PRO A 57 6.05 15.25 -6.85
CA PRO A 57 7.44 14.81 -6.86
C PRO A 57 8.20 15.15 -8.16
N ASP A 58 7.49 15.20 -9.30
CA ASP A 58 8.10 15.47 -10.59
C ASP A 58 8.57 16.93 -10.71
N SER A 59 7.83 17.87 -10.12
CA SER A 59 8.22 19.28 -10.03
C SER A 59 9.58 19.48 -9.34
N VAL A 60 9.97 18.60 -8.41
CA VAL A 60 11.28 18.65 -7.74
C VAL A 60 12.41 18.23 -8.68
N ASN A 61 12.15 17.27 -9.59
CA ASN A 61 13.12 16.91 -10.63
C ASN A 61 13.36 18.08 -11.59
N ASP A 62 12.30 18.77 -11.99
CA ASP A 62 12.40 19.95 -12.85
C ASP A 62 13.16 21.08 -12.14
N LEU A 63 12.88 21.29 -10.86
CA LEU A 63 13.58 22.28 -10.04
C LEU A 63 15.08 21.99 -9.93
N ALA A 64 15.45 20.70 -9.82
CA ALA A 64 16.85 20.28 -9.78
C ALA A 64 17.61 20.64 -11.06
N MET A 65 16.92 20.82 -12.20
CA MET A 65 17.53 21.15 -13.49
C MET A 65 17.73 22.66 -13.70
N VAL A 66 17.23 23.50 -12.80
CA VAL A 66 17.24 24.96 -12.92
C VAL A 66 18.64 25.54 -12.67
N CYS A 67 19.20 25.28 -11.48
CA CYS A 67 20.56 25.72 -11.12
C CYS A 67 21.20 24.79 -10.09
N SER A 68 22.51 24.96 -9.83
CA SER A 68 23.28 24.09 -8.93
C SER A 68 22.82 24.13 -7.47
N ALA A 69 22.43 25.30 -6.95
CA ALA A 69 21.92 25.42 -5.58
C ALA A 69 20.60 24.64 -5.41
N LEU A 70 19.66 24.84 -6.34
CA LEU A 70 18.39 24.13 -6.36
C LEU A 70 18.57 22.63 -6.61
N TYR A 71 19.55 22.23 -7.42
CA TYR A 71 19.93 20.83 -7.57
C TYR A 71 20.30 20.19 -6.22
N VAL A 72 21.19 20.82 -5.45
CA VAL A 72 21.63 20.27 -4.16
C VAL A 72 20.46 20.18 -3.19
N TRP A 73 19.61 21.19 -3.11
CA TRP A 73 18.45 21.19 -2.19
C TRP A 73 17.38 20.18 -2.61
N ALA A 74 17.07 20.11 -3.90
CA ALA A 74 16.16 19.11 -4.47
C ALA A 74 16.66 17.68 -4.18
N ARG A 75 17.94 17.40 -4.44
CA ARG A 75 18.54 16.09 -4.14
C ARG A 75 18.56 15.80 -2.65
N TYR A 76 18.84 16.80 -1.81
CA TYR A 76 18.78 16.66 -0.36
C TYR A 76 17.38 16.23 0.10
N VAL A 77 16.32 16.88 -0.38
CA VAL A 77 14.93 16.53 -0.06
C VAL A 77 14.56 15.13 -0.61
N GLN A 78 14.92 14.84 -1.86
CA GLN A 78 14.63 13.54 -2.49
C GLN A 78 15.29 12.35 -1.78
N HIS A 79 16.41 12.58 -1.09
CA HIS A 79 17.11 11.54 -0.33
C HIS A 79 16.63 11.39 1.12
N GLN A 80 15.64 12.17 1.58
CA GLN A 80 15.09 12.04 2.93
C GLN A 80 14.40 10.69 3.15
N ASP A 81 13.69 10.18 2.14
CA ASP A 81 13.17 8.80 2.09
C ASP A 81 14.00 8.00 1.09
N THR A 82 14.73 7.01 1.58
CA THR A 82 15.59 6.16 0.76
C THR A 82 15.19 4.69 0.90
N TYR A 83 14.87 4.05 -0.23
CA TYR A 83 14.66 2.61 -0.32
C TYR A 83 15.87 1.90 -0.94
N ILE A 84 16.49 0.98 -0.20
CA ILE A 84 17.60 0.13 -0.63
C ILE A 84 17.13 -1.31 -0.69
N ASN A 85 17.03 -1.85 -1.90
CA ASN A 85 16.69 -3.25 -2.12
C ASN A 85 17.94 -4.07 -2.47
N LEU A 86 18.50 -4.75 -1.48
CA LEU A 86 19.70 -5.58 -1.61
C LEU A 86 19.46 -6.85 -2.44
N THR A 87 18.21 -7.21 -2.73
CA THR A 87 17.91 -8.32 -3.65
C THR A 87 18.13 -7.92 -5.11
N ARG A 88 18.13 -6.61 -5.41
CA ARG A 88 18.29 -6.05 -6.76
C ARG A 88 19.73 -5.59 -7.03
N GLY A 89 20.17 -5.74 -8.28
CA GLY A 89 21.54 -5.43 -8.69
C GLY A 89 21.96 -3.94 -8.65
N ARG A 90 21.03 -3.01 -8.37
CA ARG A 90 21.28 -1.56 -8.36
C ARG A 90 21.62 -0.98 -6.97
N ALA A 91 21.48 -1.76 -5.90
CA ALA A 91 21.69 -1.26 -4.54
C ALA A 91 23.09 -0.65 -4.32
N LEU A 92 24.14 -1.31 -4.84
CA LEU A 92 25.51 -0.85 -4.72
C LEU A 92 25.71 0.53 -5.39
N GLU A 93 25.17 0.70 -6.59
CA GLU A 93 25.25 1.96 -7.36
C GLU A 93 24.52 3.09 -6.63
N GLN A 94 23.34 2.80 -6.07
CA GLN A 94 22.56 3.75 -5.29
C GLN A 94 23.29 4.19 -4.00
N LEU A 95 23.88 3.24 -3.25
CA LEU A 95 24.65 3.54 -2.04
C LEU A 95 25.90 4.38 -2.34
N HIS A 96 26.63 4.04 -3.41
CA HIS A 96 27.74 4.87 -3.86
C HIS A 96 27.31 6.26 -4.29
N SER A 97 26.16 6.40 -4.96
CA SER A 97 25.63 7.71 -5.35
C SER A 97 25.34 8.58 -4.12
N ILE A 98 24.64 8.03 -3.11
CA ILE A 98 24.31 8.77 -1.88
C ILE A 98 25.59 9.17 -1.12
N SER A 99 26.51 8.22 -0.96
CA SER A 99 27.76 8.45 -0.23
C SER A 99 28.68 9.45 -0.93
N ARG A 100 28.94 9.28 -2.23
CA ARG A 100 29.89 10.14 -2.97
C ARG A 100 29.40 11.57 -3.13
N ASN A 101 28.10 11.78 -3.16
CA ASN A 101 27.49 13.09 -3.30
C ASN A 101 27.22 13.78 -1.95
N GLY A 102 27.59 13.16 -0.82
CA GLY A 102 27.46 13.77 0.51
C GLY A 102 26.04 13.82 1.06
N PHE A 103 25.12 12.98 0.56
CA PHE A 103 23.71 12.99 0.96
C PHE A 103 23.39 12.10 2.16
N LEU A 104 24.38 11.45 2.79
CA LEU A 104 24.15 10.59 3.96
C LEU A 104 23.44 11.32 5.12
N PRO A 105 23.80 12.58 5.48
CA PRO A 105 23.10 13.30 6.54
C PRO A 105 21.65 13.67 6.20
N ALA A 106 21.29 13.66 4.92
CA ALA A 106 19.94 13.98 4.44
C ALA A 106 18.94 12.85 4.72
N VAL A 107 19.42 11.61 4.80
CA VAL A 107 18.57 10.43 4.97
C VAL A 107 17.88 10.49 6.34
N ARG A 108 16.55 10.56 6.34
CA ARG A 108 15.69 10.57 7.54
C ARG A 108 15.00 9.24 7.74
N GLU A 109 14.51 8.67 6.65
CA GLU A 109 13.90 7.36 6.58
C GLU A 109 14.70 6.46 5.64
N LEU A 110 15.12 5.31 6.15
CA LEU A 110 15.81 4.29 5.37
C LEU A 110 15.00 3.00 5.39
N ARG A 111 14.55 2.56 4.22
CA ARG A 111 13.87 1.28 4.03
C ARG A 111 14.82 0.28 3.38
N VAL A 112 15.16 -0.79 4.09
CA VAL A 112 16.09 -1.82 3.64
C VAL A 112 15.32 -3.12 3.38
N LYS A 113 15.42 -3.66 2.16
CA LYS A 113 14.96 -5.02 1.85
C LYS A 113 16.15 -5.94 1.64
N VAL A 114 16.22 -6.97 2.48
CA VAL A 114 17.24 -8.02 2.45
C VAL A 114 16.62 -9.27 1.82
N ALA A 115 17.43 -10.11 1.16
CA ALA A 115 16.95 -11.41 0.73
C ALA A 115 17.05 -12.40 1.90
N ASP A 116 16.05 -13.25 2.09
CA ASP A 116 16.00 -14.23 3.20
C ASP A 116 17.16 -15.23 3.17
N ARG A 117 17.87 -15.35 2.04
CA ARG A 117 19.01 -16.25 1.82
C ARG A 117 20.38 -15.61 2.03
N VAL A 118 20.46 -14.30 2.27
CA VAL A 118 21.75 -13.62 2.48
C VAL A 118 22.09 -13.68 3.97
N LYS A 119 22.62 -14.81 4.42
CA LYS A 119 23.53 -14.82 5.57
C LYS A 119 24.89 -14.34 5.06
N PRO A 120 25.42 -13.19 5.52
CA PRO A 120 26.78 -12.75 5.19
C PRO A 120 27.79 -13.43 6.12
N SER A 121 27.65 -14.74 6.34
CA SER A 121 28.74 -15.53 6.90
C SER A 121 29.58 -16.08 5.75
N VAL A 122 30.90 -15.93 5.89
CA VAL A 122 31.93 -16.53 5.04
C VAL A 122 31.78 -18.06 4.95
N ASP A 123 31.04 -18.69 5.88
CA ASP A 123 30.85 -20.14 5.99
C ASP A 123 29.66 -20.70 5.18
N ASN A 124 28.96 -19.88 4.39
CA ASN A 124 27.86 -20.33 3.52
C ASN A 124 28.29 -21.16 2.30
N ILE A 125 29.37 -21.92 2.42
CA ILE A 125 29.84 -22.94 1.47
C ILE A 125 28.90 -24.17 1.45
N ARG A 126 27.91 -24.26 2.35
CA ARG A 126 26.99 -25.42 2.43
C ARG A 126 25.74 -25.34 1.53
N GLY A 127 25.44 -24.19 0.93
CA GLY A 127 24.45 -24.13 -0.15
C GLY A 127 25.03 -24.68 -1.46
N PRO A 128 24.23 -25.25 -2.37
CA PRO A 128 24.74 -25.65 -3.67
C PRO A 128 25.37 -24.41 -4.34
N PRO A 129 26.63 -24.51 -4.80
CA PRO A 129 27.33 -23.36 -5.36
C PRO A 129 26.49 -22.79 -6.51
N PRO A 130 26.38 -21.45 -6.64
CA PRO A 130 25.63 -20.81 -7.70
C PRO A 130 26.02 -21.42 -9.06
N LYS A 131 25.00 -21.96 -9.74
CA LYS A 131 25.14 -22.78 -10.95
C LYS A 131 25.63 -21.96 -12.15
N SER A 132 25.39 -20.63 -12.13
CA SER A 132 25.80 -19.74 -13.20
C SER A 132 26.80 -18.65 -12.76
N ARG A 133 27.67 -18.24 -13.70
CA ARG A 133 28.59 -17.10 -13.52
C ARG A 133 27.85 -15.81 -13.18
N GLN A 134 26.63 -15.64 -13.71
CA GLN A 134 25.78 -14.47 -13.44
C GLN A 134 25.28 -14.44 -12.00
N GLN A 135 24.86 -15.59 -11.45
CA GLN A 135 24.45 -15.71 -10.03
C GLN A 135 25.61 -15.40 -9.09
N ARG A 136 26.84 -15.88 -9.39
CA ARG A 136 28.05 -15.55 -8.62
C ARG A 136 28.32 -14.04 -8.60
N LYS A 137 28.25 -13.40 -9.77
CA LYS A 137 28.45 -11.95 -9.90
C LYS A 137 27.38 -11.16 -9.14
N GLN A 138 26.13 -11.61 -9.18
CA GLN A 138 25.03 -10.99 -8.45
C GLN A 138 25.25 -11.11 -6.93
N LEU A 139 25.52 -12.32 -6.41
CA LEU A 139 25.76 -12.54 -4.99
C LEU A 139 26.93 -11.70 -4.46
N LYS A 140 28.04 -11.63 -5.22
CA LYS A 140 29.19 -10.78 -4.87
C LYS A 140 28.78 -9.30 -4.73
N ARG A 141 28.02 -8.78 -5.70
CA ARG A 141 27.51 -7.39 -5.65
C ARG A 141 26.56 -7.15 -4.48
N GLN A 142 25.75 -8.14 -4.12
CA GLN A 142 24.85 -8.06 -2.96
C GLN A 142 25.64 -7.98 -1.66
N LEU A 143 26.69 -8.79 -1.51
CA LEU A 143 27.58 -8.76 -0.34
C LEU A 143 28.36 -7.43 -0.25
N GLU A 144 28.85 -6.92 -1.38
CA GLU A 144 29.50 -5.60 -1.44
C GLU A 144 28.52 -4.49 -1.02
N ALA A 145 27.28 -4.53 -1.53
CA ALA A 145 26.25 -3.56 -1.16
C ALA A 145 25.87 -3.67 0.33
N TRP A 146 25.77 -4.89 0.86
CA TRP A 146 25.52 -5.16 2.27
C TRP A 146 26.59 -4.54 3.17
N ASN A 147 27.87 -4.84 2.89
CA ASN A 147 28.99 -4.32 3.67
C ASN A 147 29.07 -2.78 3.60
N LEU A 148 28.87 -2.22 2.39
CA LEU A 148 28.83 -0.77 2.22
C LEU A 148 27.68 -0.15 3.03
N LEU A 149 26.48 -0.72 2.98
CA LEU A 149 25.33 -0.22 3.75
C LEU A 149 25.62 -0.19 5.26
N CYS A 150 26.18 -1.28 5.81
CA CYS A 150 26.53 -1.37 7.22
C CYS A 150 27.50 -0.26 7.65
N ASN A 151 28.46 0.09 6.77
CA ASN A 151 29.42 1.16 7.03
C ASN A 151 28.82 2.56 6.88
N LEU A 152 27.76 2.71 6.09
CA LEU A 152 27.13 4.00 5.80
C LEU A 152 26.04 4.39 6.81
N ILE A 153 25.31 3.43 7.38
CA ILE A 153 24.24 3.70 8.36
C ILE A 153 24.73 4.58 9.53
N PRO A 154 25.88 4.31 10.17
CA PRO A 154 26.39 5.16 11.25
C PRO A 154 26.70 6.60 10.83
N GLN A 155 26.89 6.85 9.53
CA GLN A 155 27.17 8.17 8.96
C GLN A 155 25.88 8.93 8.58
N MET A 156 24.73 8.27 8.61
CA MET A 156 23.42 8.88 8.36
C MET A 156 22.93 9.61 9.61
N THR A 157 23.59 10.71 9.96
CA THR A 157 23.30 11.47 11.20
C THR A 157 21.88 12.04 11.26
N GLY A 158 21.17 12.07 10.14
CA GLY A 158 19.77 12.49 10.08
C GLY A 158 18.75 11.39 10.36
N LEU A 159 19.18 10.12 10.42
CA LEU A 159 18.30 8.95 10.41
C LEU A 159 17.41 8.87 11.66
N SER A 160 16.11 9.05 11.47
CA SER A 160 15.09 8.95 12.51
C SER A 160 14.28 7.66 12.40
N HIS A 161 14.14 7.09 11.20
CA HIS A 161 13.38 5.86 10.98
C HIS A 161 14.18 4.85 10.15
N LEU A 162 14.35 3.65 10.67
CA LEU A 162 14.94 2.52 9.98
C LEU A 162 13.89 1.44 9.80
N HIS A 163 13.46 1.19 8.56
CA HIS A 163 12.56 0.09 8.23
C HIS A 163 13.38 -1.07 7.69
N TRP A 164 13.31 -2.21 8.36
CA TRP A 164 14.05 -3.40 8.03
C TRP A 164 13.12 -4.52 7.59
N ILE A 165 13.27 -4.97 6.35
CA ILE A 165 12.49 -6.06 5.76
C ILE A 165 13.43 -7.24 5.52
N GLY A 166 13.38 -8.23 6.40
CA GLY A 166 14.20 -9.44 6.34
C GLY A 166 14.59 -9.97 7.72
N ALA A 167 15.07 -11.22 7.76
CA ALA A 167 15.31 -11.96 9.00
C ALA A 167 16.67 -11.70 9.69
N VAL A 168 17.54 -10.83 9.15
CA VAL A 168 18.89 -10.59 9.69
C VAL A 168 19.18 -9.10 9.73
N ILE A 169 19.52 -8.58 10.92
CA ILE A 169 20.11 -7.23 11.08
C ILE A 169 21.60 -7.43 11.44
N PRO A 170 22.53 -6.82 10.71
CA PRO A 170 23.96 -6.97 10.99
C PRO A 170 24.38 -6.25 12.29
N ASP A 171 25.34 -6.82 13.01
CA ASP A 171 25.81 -6.31 14.30
C ASP A 171 26.23 -4.84 14.29
N PRO A 172 26.95 -4.31 13.27
CA PRO A 172 27.26 -2.89 13.20
C PRO A 172 26.03 -1.97 13.21
N VAL A 173 24.90 -2.45 12.66
CA VAL A 173 23.64 -1.71 12.67
C VAL A 173 22.97 -1.80 14.04
N LEU A 174 23.01 -2.97 14.70
CA LEU A 174 22.52 -3.14 16.07
C LEU A 174 23.33 -2.28 17.06
N GLU A 175 24.66 -2.26 16.94
CA GLU A 175 25.53 -1.40 17.73
C GLU A 175 25.23 0.08 17.53
N TYR A 176 24.95 0.49 16.29
CA TYR A 176 24.54 1.86 15.99
C TYR A 176 23.21 2.20 16.69
N LEU A 177 22.21 1.33 16.59
CA LEU A 177 20.90 1.54 17.23
C LEU A 177 21.03 1.65 18.75
N GLY A 178 21.84 0.78 19.37
CA GLY A 178 22.12 0.84 20.80
C GLY A 178 22.79 2.15 21.24
N LYS A 179 23.56 2.81 20.37
CA LYS A 179 24.16 4.12 20.61
C LYS A 179 23.22 5.29 20.27
N ASN A 180 22.29 5.10 19.34
CA ASN A 180 21.38 6.13 18.88
C ASN A 180 19.92 5.83 19.27
N LEU A 181 19.55 6.23 20.48
CA LEU A 181 18.20 6.05 21.04
C LEU A 181 17.11 6.87 20.33
N GLN A 182 17.48 7.82 19.46
CA GLN A 182 16.52 8.64 18.72
C GLN A 182 16.03 7.95 17.44
N THR A 183 16.77 6.98 16.92
CA THR A 183 16.37 6.23 15.74
C THR A 183 15.32 5.18 16.11
N ARG A 184 14.16 5.26 15.47
CA ARG A 184 13.08 4.27 15.58
C ARG A 184 13.28 3.15 14.57
N LEU A 185 13.23 1.91 15.04
CA LEU A 185 13.35 0.73 14.23
C LEU A 185 11.96 0.12 13.98
N HIS A 186 11.70 -0.19 12.71
CA HIS A 186 10.49 -0.85 12.25
C HIS A 186 10.89 -2.15 11.56
N ILE A 187 10.41 -3.29 12.04
CA ILE A 187 10.81 -4.60 11.51
C ILE A 187 9.63 -5.24 10.79
N THR A 188 9.85 -5.74 9.58
CA THR A 188 8.94 -6.64 8.87
C THR A 188 9.58 -8.02 8.77
N LEU A 189 8.99 -8.99 9.46
CA LEU A 189 9.32 -10.40 9.41
C LEU A 189 8.37 -11.08 8.43
N ASN A 190 8.91 -11.61 7.33
CA ASN A 190 8.14 -12.37 6.36
C ASN A 190 8.71 -13.78 6.29
N HIS A 191 7.85 -14.78 6.43
CA HIS A 191 8.21 -16.18 6.24
C HIS A 191 7.21 -16.79 5.25
N TYR A 192 7.66 -16.94 3.99
CA TYR A 192 6.91 -17.56 2.91
C TYR A 192 7.73 -18.71 2.33
N THR A 193 7.14 -19.88 2.16
CA THR A 193 7.82 -21.03 1.55
C THR A 193 7.30 -21.26 0.14
N GLU A 194 8.08 -20.87 -0.87
CA GLU A 194 7.69 -21.03 -2.29
C GLU A 194 7.74 -22.50 -2.80
N SER A 195 8.15 -23.50 -2.00
CA SER A 195 8.29 -24.88 -2.52
C SER A 195 8.16 -26.00 -1.48
N HIS A 196 7.36 -27.03 -1.77
CA HIS A 196 7.09 -28.19 -0.91
C HIS A 196 8.23 -29.21 -0.79
N HIS A 197 9.15 -29.29 -1.76
CA HIS A 197 10.07 -30.43 -1.87
C HIS A 197 11.48 -30.19 -1.29
N SER A 198 11.78 -28.99 -0.76
CA SER A 198 13.03 -28.71 -0.02
C SER A 198 12.79 -27.98 1.32
N ALA A 199 11.53 -28.00 1.78
CA ALA A 199 10.98 -27.06 2.73
C ALA A 199 11.55 -27.16 4.14
N GLU A 200 11.75 -28.36 4.70
CA GLU A 200 12.00 -28.48 6.14
C GLU A 200 13.35 -27.87 6.58
N ARG A 201 14.44 -28.15 5.84
CA ARG A 201 15.75 -27.57 6.16
C ARG A 201 15.75 -26.06 5.99
N HIS A 202 15.14 -25.58 4.91
CA HIS A 202 15.07 -24.15 4.64
C HIS A 202 14.22 -23.42 5.68
N HIS A 203 13.12 -24.04 6.09
CA HIS A 203 12.22 -23.57 7.14
C HIS A 203 12.94 -23.44 8.49
N ARG A 204 13.65 -24.49 8.93
CA ARG A 204 14.44 -24.44 10.17
C ARG A 204 15.53 -23.37 10.11
N GLU A 205 16.21 -23.20 8.98
CA GLU A 205 17.22 -22.14 8.83
C GLU A 205 16.62 -20.74 8.90
N GLN A 206 15.45 -20.52 8.29
CA GLN A 206 14.75 -19.24 8.34
C GLN A 206 14.19 -18.95 9.74
N LEU A 207 13.61 -19.94 10.40
CA LEU A 207 13.15 -19.78 11.78
C LEU A 207 14.31 -19.49 12.72
N ALA A 208 15.43 -20.22 12.63
CA ALA A 208 16.61 -19.91 13.43
C ALA A 208 17.11 -18.47 13.20
N LEU A 209 16.97 -17.92 11.99
CA LEU A 209 17.29 -16.50 11.75
C LEU A 209 16.32 -15.56 12.44
N LEU A 210 15.02 -15.85 12.36
CA LEU A 210 13.99 -15.08 13.04
C LEU A 210 14.13 -15.15 14.57
N GLU A 211 14.47 -16.31 15.12
CA GLU A 211 14.76 -16.52 16.54
C GLU A 211 15.94 -15.67 16.99
N ASN A 212 17.06 -15.71 16.25
CA ASN A 212 18.23 -14.88 16.55
C ASN A 212 17.90 -13.39 16.47
N LEU A 213 17.12 -12.97 15.48
CA LEU A 213 16.69 -11.58 15.37
C LEU A 213 15.80 -11.19 16.55
N ALA A 214 14.83 -12.01 16.92
CA ALA A 214 13.96 -11.76 18.06
C ALA A 214 14.75 -11.70 19.38
N ALA A 215 15.71 -12.59 19.57
CA ALA A 215 16.60 -12.58 20.74
C ALA A 215 17.45 -11.30 20.79
N ASN A 216 18.06 -10.89 19.67
CA ASN A 216 18.89 -9.68 19.60
C ASN A 216 18.10 -8.39 19.78
N MET A 217 16.81 -8.41 19.44
CA MET A 217 15.92 -7.25 19.54
C MET A 217 15.14 -7.20 20.85
N SER A 218 15.14 -8.28 21.63
CA SER A 218 14.50 -8.36 22.94
C SER A 218 15.06 -7.29 23.87
N GLY A 219 14.18 -6.48 24.48
CA GLY A 219 14.60 -5.35 25.33
C GLY A 219 15.02 -4.09 24.58
N SER A 220 14.98 -4.07 23.25
CA SER A 220 15.48 -2.92 22.48
C SER A 220 14.61 -1.67 22.70
N PRO A 221 15.20 -0.52 23.08
CA PRO A 221 14.47 0.74 23.20
C PRO A 221 14.15 1.38 21.84
N ASN A 222 14.70 0.86 20.75
CA ASN A 222 14.52 1.41 19.42
C ASN A 222 13.33 0.78 18.67
N LEU A 223 12.91 -0.43 19.03
CA LEU A 223 11.86 -1.15 18.30
C LEU A 223 10.49 -0.48 18.51
N SER A 224 10.01 0.23 17.48
CA SER A 224 8.75 0.98 17.51
C SER A 224 7.61 0.29 16.78
N SER A 225 7.91 -0.47 15.73
CA SER A 225 6.92 -1.22 14.95
C SER A 225 7.41 -2.62 14.63
N LEU A 226 6.52 -3.60 14.74
CA LEU A 226 6.78 -4.98 14.39
C LEU A 226 5.63 -5.51 13.52
N ARG A 227 5.96 -5.93 12.30
CA ARG A 227 5.07 -6.65 11.40
C ARG A 227 5.54 -8.08 11.23
N ILE A 228 4.64 -9.02 11.48
CA ILE A 228 4.89 -10.46 11.42
C ILE A 228 3.96 -11.04 10.36
N SER A 229 4.50 -11.64 9.31
CA SER A 229 3.74 -12.46 8.37
C SER A 229 4.34 -13.84 8.27
N LEU A 230 3.64 -14.84 8.79
CA LEU A 230 4.08 -16.23 8.85
C LEU A 230 3.06 -17.10 8.11
N GLU A 231 3.56 -17.92 7.18
CA GLU A 231 2.82 -19.02 6.57
C GLU A 231 2.95 -20.27 7.45
N ASN A 232 1.83 -20.81 7.92
CA ASN A 232 1.75 -21.93 8.87
C ASN A 232 1.93 -23.30 8.17
N ASN A 233 3.01 -23.50 7.41
CA ASN A 233 3.24 -24.76 6.67
C ASN A 233 3.87 -25.87 7.52
N ALA A 234 4.38 -25.54 8.70
CA ALA A 234 4.89 -26.50 9.66
C ALA A 234 4.57 -26.00 11.07
N ALA A 235 3.33 -26.25 11.49
CA ALA A 235 2.76 -25.83 12.76
C ALA A 235 3.73 -26.01 13.94
N VAL A 236 4.44 -27.14 14.00
CA VAL A 236 5.37 -27.45 15.10
C VAL A 236 6.48 -26.40 15.26
N TYR A 237 7.19 -26.02 14.19
CA TYR A 237 8.34 -25.11 14.31
C TYR A 237 7.90 -23.64 14.38
N ALA A 238 6.80 -23.28 13.71
CA ALA A 238 6.20 -21.96 13.87
C ALA A 238 5.77 -21.75 15.33
N GLY A 239 5.20 -22.76 15.97
CA GLY A 239 4.83 -22.71 17.39
C GLY A 239 6.01 -22.44 18.32
N GLU A 240 7.13 -23.15 18.17
CA GLU A 240 8.32 -22.92 19.01
C GLU A 240 8.82 -21.46 18.91
N PHE A 241 8.90 -20.92 17.70
CA PHE A 241 9.30 -19.52 17.48
C PHE A 241 8.28 -18.53 18.07
N ILE A 242 6.97 -18.77 17.86
CA ILE A 242 5.90 -17.88 18.31
C ILE A 242 5.82 -17.88 19.85
N HIS A 243 5.83 -19.05 20.48
CA HIS A 243 5.71 -19.22 21.94
C HIS A 243 6.96 -18.81 22.71
N GLY A 244 8.14 -18.85 22.08
CA GLY A 244 9.41 -18.50 22.71
C GLY A 244 9.92 -17.13 22.29
N PRO A 245 10.84 -17.02 21.31
CA PRO A 245 11.55 -15.78 21.02
C PRO A 245 10.65 -14.61 20.62
N LEU A 246 9.60 -14.85 19.82
CA LEU A 246 8.71 -13.79 19.38
C LEU A 246 7.86 -13.24 20.54
N LYS A 247 7.33 -14.12 21.39
CA LYS A 247 6.64 -13.75 22.62
C LYS A 247 7.54 -12.91 23.53
N GLN A 248 8.79 -13.34 23.74
CA GLN A 248 9.75 -12.58 24.54
C GLN A 248 10.05 -11.21 23.95
N LEU A 249 10.20 -11.11 22.62
CA LEU A 249 10.39 -9.82 21.94
C LEU A 249 9.22 -8.87 22.20
N LEU A 250 7.99 -9.35 22.06
CA LEU A 250 6.79 -8.53 22.28
C LEU A 250 6.71 -8.02 23.72
N LEU A 251 6.94 -8.89 24.70
CA LEU A 251 6.86 -8.56 26.13
C LEU A 251 7.99 -7.65 26.61
N SER A 252 9.16 -7.70 25.97
CA SER A 252 10.36 -6.97 26.40
C SER A 252 10.57 -5.63 25.71
N SER A 253 9.78 -5.26 24.69
CA SER A 253 10.03 -4.08 23.86
C SER A 253 9.34 -2.81 24.40
N PRO A 254 10.01 -1.91 25.14
CA PRO A 254 9.39 -0.76 25.81
C PRO A 254 8.82 0.29 24.85
N ALA A 255 9.42 0.41 23.67
CA ALA A 255 9.07 1.43 22.67
C ALA A 255 8.08 0.94 21.61
N LEU A 256 7.64 -0.32 21.68
CA LEU A 256 6.72 -0.88 20.69
C LEU A 256 5.36 -0.16 20.77
N ARG A 257 4.92 0.40 19.65
CA ARG A 257 3.63 1.12 19.53
C ARG A 257 2.78 0.61 18.37
N SER A 258 3.36 -0.07 17.39
CA SER A 258 2.65 -0.59 16.22
C SER A 258 2.92 -2.08 16.06
N LEU A 259 1.87 -2.89 16.05
CA LEU A 259 1.95 -4.34 15.92
C LEU A 259 1.04 -4.83 14.80
N SER A 260 1.60 -5.58 13.85
CA SER A 260 0.86 -6.19 12.74
C SER A 260 1.13 -7.69 12.73
N ILE A 261 0.10 -8.50 12.89
CA ILE A 261 0.17 -9.96 12.99
C ILE A 261 -0.61 -10.56 11.84
N ASN A 262 0.08 -11.33 11.00
CA ASN A 262 -0.50 -12.08 9.89
C ASN A 262 0.03 -13.52 9.89
N ILE A 263 -0.53 -14.36 10.74
CA ILE A 263 -0.18 -15.79 10.82
C ILE A 263 -1.31 -16.52 10.13
N HIS A 264 -1.09 -17.09 8.94
CA HIS A 264 -2.16 -17.75 8.19
C HIS A 264 -1.75 -19.14 7.75
N GLU A 265 -2.75 -20.02 7.69
CA GLU A 265 -2.61 -21.31 7.02
C GLU A 265 -2.42 -21.10 5.52
N GLN A 266 -1.63 -21.97 4.89
CA GLN A 266 -1.56 -21.98 3.44
C GLN A 266 -2.88 -22.48 2.89
N GLU A 267 -3.56 -21.59 2.18
CA GLU A 267 -4.81 -21.90 1.49
C GLU A 267 -4.50 -22.61 0.16
N TRP A 268 -4.95 -23.85 0.02
CA TRP A 268 -4.89 -24.60 -1.24
C TRP A 268 -6.25 -24.52 -1.94
N GLY A 269 -6.57 -23.35 -2.49
CA GLY A 269 -7.89 -23.12 -3.09
C GLY A 269 -8.98 -23.19 -2.02
N CYS A 270 -9.91 -24.15 -2.15
CA CYS A 270 -11.00 -24.34 -1.19
C CYS A 270 -10.66 -25.31 -0.03
N VAL A 271 -9.44 -25.85 0.01
CA VAL A 271 -9.02 -26.80 1.05
C VAL A 271 -8.12 -26.07 2.05
N THR A 272 -8.68 -25.76 3.22
CA THR A 272 -7.91 -25.52 4.43
C THR A 272 -7.47 -26.87 4.99
N LEU A 273 -6.16 -27.06 5.17
CA LEU A 273 -5.65 -28.18 5.94
C LEU A 273 -5.97 -27.88 7.41
N ASP A 274 -6.74 -28.75 8.06
CA ASP A 274 -6.99 -28.71 9.51
C ASP A 274 -5.66 -28.94 10.25
N LEU A 275 -4.91 -27.86 10.46
CA LEU A 275 -3.74 -27.87 11.33
C LEU A 275 -4.19 -27.57 12.75
N GLU A 276 -3.53 -28.21 13.73
CA GLU A 276 -3.82 -27.96 15.15
C GLU A 276 -3.58 -26.48 15.51
N PRO A 277 -4.63 -25.69 15.82
CA PRO A 277 -4.53 -24.23 16.03
C PRO A 277 -3.79 -23.84 17.31
N GLU A 278 -3.37 -24.82 18.11
CA GLU A 278 -2.63 -24.61 19.36
C GLU A 278 -1.23 -24.04 19.08
N ASN A 279 -0.64 -24.40 17.94
CA ASN A 279 0.72 -24.01 17.57
C ASN A 279 0.87 -22.59 16.99
N CYS A 280 -0.21 -21.85 16.79
CA CYS A 280 -0.18 -20.54 16.12
C CYS A 280 -0.39 -19.34 17.04
N ARG A 281 -0.31 -19.55 18.36
CA ARG A 281 -0.65 -18.53 19.36
C ARG A 281 0.61 -18.00 20.01
N PHE A 282 0.57 -16.78 20.52
CA PHE A 282 1.62 -16.31 21.42
C PHE A 282 1.66 -17.09 22.75
N GLY A 283 0.61 -17.84 23.10
CA GLY A 283 0.55 -18.63 24.33
C GLY A 283 0.76 -17.77 25.58
N LEU A 284 0.27 -16.52 25.55
CA LEU A 284 0.35 -15.60 26.67
C LEU A 284 -0.53 -16.10 27.82
N VAL A 285 0.02 -16.15 29.03
CA VAL A 285 -0.66 -16.67 30.22
C VAL A 285 -0.73 -15.61 31.31
N ASN A 286 -1.79 -15.68 32.13
CA ASN A 286 -2.02 -14.75 33.24
C ASN A 286 -0.78 -14.65 34.14
N GLY A 287 -0.27 -13.42 34.34
CA GLY A 287 0.93 -13.14 35.15
C GLY A 287 2.16 -12.71 34.33
N GLU A 288 2.15 -12.91 33.02
CA GLU A 288 3.16 -12.29 32.13
C GLU A 288 2.87 -10.80 31.98
N GLY A 289 3.91 -9.97 32.10
CA GLY A 289 3.79 -8.50 32.15
C GLY A 289 3.06 -7.93 30.93
N PRO A 290 2.33 -6.81 31.09
CA PRO A 290 1.52 -6.26 30.01
C PRO A 290 2.40 -5.85 28.82
N LEU A 291 1.90 -6.03 27.59
CA LEU A 291 2.52 -5.33 26.46
C LEU A 291 2.43 -3.83 26.71
N ASN A 292 3.42 -3.09 26.22
CA ASN A 292 3.35 -1.64 26.26
C ASN A 292 2.10 -1.15 25.49
N PRO A 293 1.47 -0.04 25.94
CA PRO A 293 0.27 0.47 25.29
C PRO A 293 0.50 0.70 23.80
N LEU A 294 -0.22 -0.06 22.98
CA LEU A 294 -0.14 0.03 21.52
C LEU A 294 -0.94 1.23 21.04
N GLN A 295 -0.48 1.84 19.95
CA GLN A 295 -1.19 2.88 19.20
C GLN A 295 -1.80 2.33 17.92
N GLU A 296 -1.20 1.28 17.34
CA GLU A 296 -1.69 0.63 16.13
C GLU A 296 -1.66 -0.89 16.31
N LEU A 297 -2.77 -1.54 15.94
CA LEU A 297 -2.89 -2.99 15.93
C LEU A 297 -3.56 -3.46 14.63
N GLU A 298 -2.89 -4.36 13.92
CA GLU A 298 -3.42 -5.06 12.75
C GLU A 298 -3.37 -6.56 13.01
N ILE A 299 -4.50 -7.25 12.90
CA ILE A 299 -4.61 -8.70 13.07
C ILE A 299 -5.26 -9.29 11.84
N THR A 300 -4.52 -10.19 11.17
CA THR A 300 -4.96 -10.91 9.99
C THR A 300 -4.71 -12.40 10.17
N GLY A 301 -5.73 -13.24 9.99
CA GLY A 301 -5.58 -14.70 10.04
C GLY A 301 -5.14 -15.29 11.39
N TYR A 302 -5.06 -14.51 12.47
CA TYR A 302 -4.62 -15.03 13.77
C TYR A 302 -5.67 -15.99 14.38
N ALA A 303 -5.25 -17.21 14.70
CA ALA A 303 -6.11 -18.27 15.23
C ALA A 303 -6.48 -18.06 16.72
N TRP A 304 -7.68 -17.56 17.00
CA TRP A 304 -8.17 -17.40 18.38
C TRP A 304 -8.69 -18.72 19.03
N ARG A 305 -8.95 -19.77 18.23
CA ARG A 305 -9.75 -21.00 18.46
C ARG A 305 -11.25 -20.78 18.54
N VAL A 306 -11.88 -21.64 17.74
CA VAL A 306 -13.22 -22.19 17.88
C VAL A 306 -12.96 -23.71 17.89
N ASP A 307 -13.09 -24.36 19.06
CA ASP A 307 -13.76 -25.67 19.18
C ASP A 307 -13.53 -26.44 20.49
N ARG A 308 -14.67 -26.97 20.97
CA ARG A 308 -14.96 -27.99 21.99
C ARG A 308 -14.03 -28.02 23.21
N HIS A 309 -14.40 -27.21 24.21
CA HIS A 309 -13.94 -27.23 25.61
C HIS A 309 -12.40 -27.18 25.82
N PRO A 310 -11.83 -26.12 26.42
CA PRO A 310 -12.43 -24.99 27.16
C PRO A 310 -12.61 -23.72 26.29
N PRO A 311 -13.23 -22.62 26.79
CA PRO A 311 -13.95 -21.66 25.93
C PRO A 311 -13.03 -20.76 25.09
N ILE A 312 -13.58 -20.41 23.90
CA ILE A 312 -13.17 -19.43 22.87
C ILE A 312 -12.48 -18.17 23.43
N MET A 313 -12.81 -17.82 24.67
CA MET A 313 -12.46 -16.58 25.33
C MET A 313 -11.07 -16.53 25.94
N ALA A 314 -10.38 -17.63 26.27
CA ALA A 314 -9.19 -17.54 27.15
C ALA A 314 -8.07 -16.63 26.60
N GLY A 315 -7.79 -16.70 25.29
CA GLY A 315 -6.78 -15.85 24.64
C GLY A 315 -7.25 -14.40 24.44
N MET A 316 -8.48 -14.21 23.94
CA MET A 316 -9.05 -12.86 23.78
C MET A 316 -9.23 -12.15 25.12
N GLU A 317 -9.67 -12.89 26.15
CA GLU A 317 -9.87 -12.39 27.50
C GLU A 317 -8.55 -12.03 28.18
N TYR A 318 -7.48 -12.79 27.92
CA TYR A 318 -6.13 -12.39 28.33
C TYR A 318 -5.79 -11.03 27.71
N TRP A 319 -5.91 -10.90 26.39
CA TRP A 319 -5.62 -9.64 25.68
C TRP A 319 -6.46 -8.48 26.22
N ARG A 320 -7.76 -8.70 26.42
CA ARG A 320 -8.69 -7.73 27.01
C ARG A 320 -8.26 -7.28 28.41
N ARG A 321 -7.86 -8.21 29.29
CA ARG A 321 -7.56 -7.92 30.70
C ARG A 321 -6.16 -7.37 30.95
N THR A 322 -5.18 -7.77 30.15
CA THR A 322 -3.77 -7.47 30.44
C THR A 322 -3.21 -6.32 29.62
N LEU A 323 -3.79 -6.00 28.47
CA LEU A 323 -3.27 -4.94 27.62
C LEU A 323 -3.97 -3.62 27.89
N ASP A 324 -3.21 -2.53 27.85
CA ASP A 324 -3.76 -1.18 27.89
C ASP A 324 -4.19 -0.74 26.49
N TRP A 325 -5.50 -0.77 26.27
CA TRP A 325 -6.16 -0.38 25.02
C TRP A 325 -6.44 1.12 24.91
N SER A 326 -6.20 1.88 25.98
CA SER A 326 -6.60 3.29 26.06
C SER A 326 -5.85 4.20 25.08
N GLN A 327 -4.67 3.77 24.63
CA GLN A 327 -3.82 4.51 23.68
C GLN A 327 -4.02 4.07 22.23
N LEU A 328 -4.83 3.04 21.97
CA LEU A 328 -5.00 2.50 20.63
C LEU A 328 -5.75 3.48 19.75
N ARG A 329 -5.09 3.95 18.69
CA ARG A 329 -5.62 4.90 17.70
C ARG A 329 -6.12 4.21 16.45
N ARG A 330 -5.45 3.12 16.04
CA ARG A 330 -5.79 2.39 14.81
C ARG A 330 -5.95 0.89 15.10
N LEU A 331 -7.09 0.35 14.69
CA LEU A 331 -7.39 -1.08 14.79
C LEU A 331 -7.79 -1.62 13.41
N VAL A 332 -7.11 -2.67 12.96
CA VAL A 332 -7.43 -3.38 11.71
C VAL A 332 -7.64 -4.84 12.03
N LEU A 333 -8.83 -5.36 11.72
CA LEU A 333 -9.23 -6.73 11.99
C LEU A 333 -9.67 -7.41 10.71
N HIS A 334 -8.98 -8.50 10.37
CA HIS A 334 -9.21 -9.25 9.16
C HIS A 334 -9.58 -10.71 9.46
N ASN A 335 -10.80 -11.11 9.11
CA ASN A 335 -11.27 -12.48 9.13
C ASN A 335 -10.97 -13.15 7.77
N ARG A 336 -10.04 -14.12 7.75
CA ARG A 336 -9.54 -14.77 6.52
C ARG A 336 -10.21 -16.11 6.20
N SER A 337 -10.93 -16.74 7.13
CA SER A 337 -11.50 -18.09 6.95
C SER A 337 -12.82 -18.24 7.69
N PHE A 338 -13.77 -18.88 7.02
CA PHE A 338 -15.15 -19.13 7.45
C PHE A 338 -15.30 -19.86 8.81
N TYR A 339 -14.26 -20.52 9.33
CA TYR A 339 -14.41 -21.41 10.49
C TYR A 339 -13.49 -21.13 11.68
N VAL A 340 -12.34 -20.47 11.50
CA VAL A 340 -11.26 -20.49 12.53
C VAL A 340 -10.87 -19.10 13.05
N TYR A 341 -11.08 -18.03 12.27
CA TYR A 341 -10.44 -16.72 12.52
C TYR A 341 -11.43 -15.65 12.99
N ARG A 342 -12.02 -15.86 14.17
CA ARG A 342 -12.96 -14.95 14.85
C ARG A 342 -12.32 -13.65 15.38
N SER A 343 -11.55 -12.93 14.56
CA SER A 343 -10.84 -11.70 14.98
C SER A 343 -11.78 -10.52 15.20
N ILE A 344 -12.97 -10.53 14.59
CA ILE A 344 -13.94 -9.44 14.71
C ILE A 344 -14.64 -9.47 16.07
N GLN A 345 -14.87 -10.66 16.64
CA GLN A 345 -15.37 -10.80 18.01
C GLN A 345 -14.41 -10.21 19.05
N LEU A 346 -13.10 -10.10 18.76
CA LEU A 346 -12.21 -9.36 19.67
C LEU A 346 -12.64 -7.88 19.78
N ALA A 347 -13.14 -7.28 18.69
CA ALA A 347 -13.51 -5.88 18.70
C ALA A 347 -14.58 -5.59 19.76
N ASP A 348 -15.63 -6.41 19.83
CA ASP A 348 -16.73 -6.22 20.80
C ASP A 348 -16.22 -6.20 22.25
N LEU A 349 -15.24 -7.06 22.56
CA LEU A 349 -14.61 -7.17 23.88
C LEU A 349 -13.74 -5.95 24.22
N LEU A 350 -13.10 -5.37 23.20
CA LEU A 350 -12.20 -4.23 23.36
C LEU A 350 -12.91 -2.89 23.33
N ALA A 351 -14.08 -2.79 22.67
CA ALA A 351 -14.81 -1.55 22.42
C ALA A 351 -14.93 -0.60 23.63
N PRO A 352 -15.24 -1.09 24.86
CA PRO A 352 -15.35 -0.22 26.04
C PRO A 352 -14.03 0.41 26.49
N HIS A 353 -12.89 -0.16 26.08
CA HIS A 353 -11.55 0.28 26.49
C HIS A 353 -10.86 1.17 25.46
N LEU A 354 -11.39 1.24 24.24
CA LEU A 354 -10.83 1.97 23.11
C LEU A 354 -11.20 3.46 23.15
N VAL A 355 -10.64 4.21 24.10
CA VAL A 355 -10.99 5.65 24.30
C VAL A 355 -10.30 6.61 23.33
N ALA A 356 -9.17 6.21 22.75
CA ALA A 356 -8.38 7.02 21.81
C ALA A 356 -8.52 6.61 20.35
N LEU A 357 -9.46 5.71 20.02
CA LEU A 357 -9.59 5.14 18.68
C LEU A 357 -10.00 6.22 17.67
N GLU A 358 -9.19 6.38 16.63
CA GLU A 358 -9.36 7.32 15.52
C GLU A 358 -9.71 6.58 14.23
N GLU A 359 -9.18 5.37 14.04
CA GLU A 359 -9.33 4.58 12.82
C GLU A 359 -9.70 3.12 13.11
N ILE A 360 -10.71 2.61 12.41
CA ILE A 360 -11.12 1.20 12.47
C ILE A 360 -11.31 0.63 11.06
N GLU A 361 -10.78 -0.56 10.84
CA GLU A 361 -10.97 -1.32 9.60
C GLU A 361 -11.37 -2.75 9.92
N PHE A 362 -12.57 -3.12 9.48
CA PHE A 362 -13.06 -4.49 9.47
C PHE A 362 -12.97 -5.05 8.05
N ARG A 363 -12.43 -6.25 7.92
CA ARG A 363 -12.42 -7.00 6.67
C ARG A 363 -12.96 -8.39 6.94
N ALA A 364 -14.16 -8.64 6.45
CA ALA A 364 -14.96 -9.82 6.73
C ALA A 364 -15.70 -10.28 5.47
N ASP A 365 -16.09 -11.55 5.44
CA ASP A 365 -16.91 -12.10 4.35
C ASP A 365 -18.42 -11.86 4.54
N GLY A 366 -18.85 -11.37 5.72
CA GLY A 366 -20.25 -10.99 5.97
C GLY A 366 -21.15 -12.09 6.48
N ASP A 367 -20.65 -12.94 7.36
CA ASP A 367 -21.51 -13.82 8.15
C ASP A 367 -22.32 -13.03 9.21
N GLU A 368 -23.40 -13.64 9.70
CA GLU A 368 -24.30 -13.01 10.69
C GLU A 368 -23.58 -12.71 12.02
N ASP A 369 -22.62 -13.55 12.41
CA ASP A 369 -21.83 -13.38 13.63
C ASP A 369 -20.94 -12.12 13.56
N ASP A 370 -20.27 -11.88 12.44
CA ASP A 370 -19.42 -10.72 12.19
C ASP A 370 -20.26 -9.43 12.10
N LEU A 371 -21.43 -9.50 11.45
CA LEU A 371 -22.43 -8.42 11.43
C LEU A 371 -22.83 -8.02 12.86
N GLN A 372 -23.16 -9.01 13.70
CA GLN A 372 -23.57 -8.78 15.08
C GLN A 372 -22.42 -8.22 15.94
N ALA A 373 -21.21 -8.75 15.77
CA ALA A 373 -20.02 -8.28 16.50
C ALA A 373 -19.67 -6.83 16.14
N ILE A 374 -19.74 -6.45 14.86
CA ILE A 374 -19.53 -5.06 14.42
C ILE A 374 -20.62 -4.14 14.99
N SER A 375 -21.87 -4.57 14.98
CA SER A 375 -22.97 -3.80 15.58
C SER A 375 -22.75 -3.58 17.08
N ASN A 376 -22.42 -4.64 17.82
CA ASN A 376 -22.12 -4.57 19.25
C ASN A 376 -20.92 -3.67 19.53
N PHE A 377 -19.88 -3.76 18.72
CA PHE A 377 -18.69 -2.92 18.81
C PHE A 377 -19.05 -1.43 18.81
N PHE A 378 -19.80 -0.95 17.81
CA PHE A 378 -20.14 0.48 17.75
C PHE A 378 -21.10 0.91 18.87
N ASN A 379 -21.98 0.02 19.33
CA ASN A 379 -22.86 0.30 20.47
C ASN A 379 -22.07 0.46 21.79
N LEU A 380 -20.95 -0.25 21.94
CA LEU A 380 -20.12 -0.27 23.14
C LEU A 380 -18.87 0.62 23.04
N LEU A 381 -18.60 1.20 21.88
CA LEU A 381 -17.38 1.95 21.61
C LEU A 381 -17.29 3.19 22.50
N ALA A 382 -16.24 3.25 23.32
CA ALA A 382 -16.02 4.38 24.22
C ALA A 382 -15.43 5.62 23.52
N SER A 383 -14.72 5.45 22.39
CA SER A 383 -14.10 6.57 21.68
C SER A 383 -15.14 7.57 21.16
N ARG A 384 -14.81 8.85 21.25
CA ARG A 384 -15.52 9.95 20.57
C ARG A 384 -14.66 10.63 19.51
N LYS A 385 -13.53 10.01 19.13
CA LYS A 385 -12.51 10.58 18.24
C LYS A 385 -12.44 9.89 16.88
N LEU A 386 -13.39 9.01 16.59
CA LEU A 386 -13.36 8.19 15.38
C LEU A 386 -13.50 9.07 14.13
N THR A 387 -12.47 9.08 13.28
CA THR A 387 -12.37 9.88 12.05
C THR A 387 -12.44 9.03 10.78
N SER A 388 -12.04 7.75 10.85
CA SER A 388 -12.03 6.84 9.71
C SER A 388 -12.62 5.47 10.05
N ILE A 389 -13.56 5.02 9.22
CA ILE A 389 -14.19 3.71 9.31
C ILE A 389 -14.09 3.00 7.97
N SER A 390 -13.62 1.75 7.98
CA SER A 390 -13.73 0.83 6.86
C SER A 390 -14.51 -0.41 7.26
N LEU A 391 -15.60 -0.69 6.55
CA LEU A 391 -16.51 -1.79 6.83
C LEU A 391 -16.65 -2.74 5.64
N PRO A 392 -16.86 -4.03 5.91
CA PRO A 392 -17.15 -5.00 4.86
C PRO A 392 -18.52 -4.78 4.17
N PHE A 393 -19.49 -4.28 4.94
CA PHE A 393 -20.88 -4.07 4.52
C PHE A 393 -21.49 -2.95 5.35
N LEU A 394 -22.58 -2.34 4.85
CA LEU A 394 -23.49 -1.60 5.71
C LEU A 394 -24.45 -2.59 6.36
N VAL A 395 -24.53 -2.55 7.69
CA VAL A 395 -25.54 -3.33 8.41
C VAL A 395 -26.90 -2.70 8.08
N PRO A 396 -27.94 -3.47 7.69
CA PRO A 396 -29.19 -2.92 7.19
C PRO A 396 -29.84 -1.90 8.14
N PRO A 397 -30.65 -0.95 7.62
CA PRO A 397 -31.18 0.19 8.37
C PRO A 397 -32.09 -0.15 9.55
N SER A 398 -32.60 -1.39 9.64
CA SER A 398 -33.32 -1.88 10.82
C SER A 398 -32.40 -2.24 12.00
N SER A 399 -31.08 -2.17 11.81
CA SER A 399 -30.08 -2.51 12.82
C SER A 399 -29.59 -1.30 13.61
N THR A 400 -29.29 -1.53 14.89
CA THR A 400 -28.69 -0.59 15.84
C THR A 400 -27.36 0.00 15.38
N ALA A 401 -26.67 -0.62 14.43
CA ALA A 401 -25.36 -0.19 13.94
C ALA A 401 -25.39 1.16 13.18
N THR A 402 -26.46 1.47 12.45
CA THR A 402 -26.56 2.77 11.75
C THR A 402 -26.74 3.93 12.75
N LEU A 403 -27.53 3.70 13.80
CA LEU A 403 -27.62 4.64 14.93
C LEU A 403 -26.27 4.78 15.64
N ALA A 404 -25.48 3.71 15.69
CA ALA A 404 -24.15 3.73 16.28
C ALA A 404 -23.14 4.50 15.41
N LEU A 405 -23.23 4.44 14.08
CA LEU A 405 -22.46 5.33 13.19
C LEU A 405 -22.84 6.80 13.39
N ALA A 406 -24.14 7.09 13.55
CA ALA A 406 -24.62 8.44 13.84
C ALA A 406 -24.05 9.01 15.16
N ALA A 407 -23.70 8.16 16.13
CA ALA A 407 -23.03 8.57 17.37
C ALA A 407 -21.62 9.17 17.13
N HIS A 408 -21.04 8.96 15.94
CA HIS A 408 -19.75 9.49 15.50
C HIS A 408 -19.87 10.49 14.33
N ALA A 409 -21.10 10.90 13.98
CA ALA A 409 -21.41 11.81 12.88
C ALA A 409 -20.59 13.11 12.90
N ALA A 410 -20.31 13.64 14.09
CA ALA A 410 -19.58 14.89 14.26
C ALA A 410 -18.08 14.77 13.94
N THR A 411 -17.47 13.59 14.11
CA THR A 411 -16.02 13.40 13.94
C THR A 411 -15.64 12.60 12.71
N LEU A 412 -16.55 11.81 12.16
CA LEU A 412 -16.26 10.92 11.04
C LEU A 412 -16.02 11.71 9.75
N GLN A 413 -14.84 11.52 9.15
CA GLN A 413 -14.39 12.21 7.94
C GLN A 413 -14.19 11.26 6.76
N SER A 414 -13.94 9.98 7.03
CA SER A 414 -13.69 8.95 6.01
C SER A 414 -14.53 7.71 6.28
N LEU A 415 -15.26 7.26 5.25
CA LEU A 415 -16.03 6.02 5.27
C LEU A 415 -15.69 5.18 4.04
N THR A 416 -15.39 3.91 4.26
CA THR A 416 -15.13 2.93 3.20
C THR A 416 -16.01 1.71 3.42
N ILE A 417 -16.73 1.28 2.39
CA ILE A 417 -17.60 0.10 2.43
C ILE A 417 -17.23 -0.83 1.28
N HIS A 418 -16.66 -1.99 1.59
CA HIS A 418 -16.20 -2.99 0.60
C HIS A 418 -16.37 -4.42 1.10
N PRO A 419 -17.07 -5.35 0.41
CA PRO A 419 -17.42 -5.31 -1.01
C PRO A 419 -18.93 -5.16 -1.31
N SER A 420 -19.80 -4.99 -0.32
CA SER A 420 -21.25 -4.99 -0.57
C SER A 420 -21.71 -3.74 -1.37
N PRO A 421 -22.49 -3.91 -2.46
CA PRO A 421 -23.04 -2.78 -3.20
C PRO A 421 -24.11 -2.05 -2.39
N LEU A 422 -24.11 -0.73 -2.49
CA LEU A 422 -25.06 0.12 -1.76
C LEU A 422 -26.25 0.52 -2.62
N THR A 423 -27.44 0.52 -2.01
CA THR A 423 -28.66 1.05 -2.60
C THR A 423 -28.74 2.58 -2.45
N ALA A 424 -29.63 3.23 -3.21
CA ALA A 424 -29.92 4.66 -3.05
C ALA A 424 -30.39 5.01 -1.62
N GLN A 425 -31.14 4.09 -0.98
CA GLN A 425 -31.59 4.26 0.40
C GLN A 425 -30.41 4.25 1.39
N ASP A 426 -29.43 3.37 1.20
CA ASP A 426 -28.24 3.30 2.04
C ASP A 426 -27.39 4.57 1.91
N VAL A 427 -27.23 5.08 0.69
CA VAL A 427 -26.48 6.32 0.43
C VAL A 427 -27.21 7.54 1.01
N THR A 428 -28.55 7.56 0.95
CA THR A 428 -29.37 8.59 1.60
C THR A 428 -29.13 8.61 3.10
N LEU A 429 -29.11 7.42 3.73
CA LEU A 429 -28.84 7.27 5.14
C LEU A 429 -27.44 7.76 5.52
N VAL A 430 -26.43 7.45 4.72
CA VAL A 430 -25.05 7.95 4.90
C VAL A 430 -25.03 9.48 4.83
N ARG A 431 -25.66 10.07 3.81
CA ARG A 431 -25.74 11.53 3.65
C ARG A 431 -26.37 12.20 4.87
N ASP A 432 -27.50 11.65 5.33
CA ASP A 432 -28.28 12.27 6.41
C ASP A 432 -27.62 12.06 7.78
N SER A 433 -26.86 10.96 7.95
CA SER A 433 -26.22 10.61 9.23
C SER A 433 -24.81 11.17 9.39
N LEU A 434 -24.09 11.48 8.30
CA LEU A 434 -22.65 11.80 8.33
C LEU A 434 -22.36 13.14 7.64
N PRO A 435 -22.72 14.29 8.25
CA PRO A 435 -22.62 15.60 7.61
C PRO A 435 -21.18 16.03 7.31
N ASN A 436 -20.20 15.58 8.11
CA ASN A 436 -18.78 15.97 8.01
C ASN A 436 -17.95 15.04 7.10
N LEU A 437 -18.59 14.15 6.35
CA LEU A 437 -17.91 13.16 5.51
C LEU A 437 -17.16 13.84 4.35
N SER A 438 -15.84 13.70 4.34
CA SER A 438 -14.93 14.29 3.34
C SER A 438 -14.42 13.27 2.31
N SER A 439 -14.36 12.00 2.70
CA SER A 439 -13.91 10.90 1.86
C SER A 439 -14.92 9.75 1.95
N PHE A 440 -15.43 9.31 0.80
CA PHE A 440 -16.35 8.19 0.74
C PHE A 440 -15.93 7.19 -0.33
N SER A 441 -15.83 5.90 0.04
CA SER A 441 -15.54 4.80 -0.87
C SER A 441 -16.64 3.75 -0.78
N LEU A 442 -17.26 3.42 -1.91
CA LEU A 442 -18.34 2.44 -1.98
C LEU A 442 -18.31 1.59 -3.24
N VAL A 443 -19.07 0.51 -3.22
CA VAL A 443 -19.43 -0.27 -4.40
C VAL A 443 -20.84 0.15 -4.84
N CYS A 444 -21.02 0.41 -6.13
CA CYS A 444 -22.33 0.69 -6.73
C CYS A 444 -22.67 -0.38 -7.76
N ASP A 445 -23.90 -0.89 -7.68
CA ASP A 445 -24.46 -1.71 -8.75
C ASP A 445 -24.88 -0.83 -9.93
N ARG A 446 -24.78 -1.41 -11.13
CA ARG A 446 -25.37 -0.81 -12.34
C ARG A 446 -26.85 -1.12 -12.37
N GLU A 447 -27.62 -0.27 -13.05
CA GLU A 447 -29.03 -0.58 -13.33
C GLU A 447 -29.09 -1.57 -14.51
N TYR A 448 -28.84 -2.85 -14.22
CA TYR A 448 -28.72 -3.90 -15.25
C TYR A 448 -29.98 -4.04 -16.11
N ALA A 449 -31.16 -3.77 -15.56
CA ALA A 449 -32.43 -3.86 -16.28
C ALA A 449 -32.56 -2.81 -17.41
N THR A 450 -31.94 -1.65 -17.23
CA THR A 450 -32.04 -0.48 -18.13
C THR A 450 -30.74 -0.17 -18.86
N GLU A 451 -29.67 -0.93 -18.59
CA GLU A 451 -28.31 -0.66 -19.08
C GLU A 451 -27.85 0.79 -18.79
N SER A 452 -28.33 1.39 -17.68
CA SER A 452 -28.03 2.76 -17.27
C SER A 452 -27.15 2.84 -16.02
N TRP A 453 -26.61 4.02 -15.78
CA TRP A 453 -25.94 4.35 -14.53
C TRP A 453 -26.97 4.60 -13.42
N PRO A 454 -26.62 4.36 -12.15
CA PRO A 454 -27.52 4.62 -11.02
C PRO A 454 -27.59 6.12 -10.71
N ASP A 455 -28.29 6.88 -11.57
CA ASP A 455 -28.36 8.34 -11.52
C ASP A 455 -28.97 8.88 -10.22
N GLU A 456 -29.91 8.14 -9.62
CA GLU A 456 -30.46 8.45 -8.29
C GLU A 456 -29.36 8.41 -7.22
N THR A 457 -28.59 7.32 -7.18
CA THR A 457 -27.45 7.17 -6.25
C THR A 457 -26.42 8.28 -6.45
N PHE A 458 -26.09 8.62 -7.71
CA PHE A 458 -25.17 9.71 -8.01
C PHE A 458 -25.70 11.08 -7.56
N SER A 459 -26.99 11.34 -7.74
CA SER A 459 -27.62 12.58 -7.28
C SER A 459 -27.53 12.70 -5.75
N ILE A 460 -27.73 11.60 -5.02
CA ILE A 460 -27.60 11.58 -3.56
C ILE A 460 -26.13 11.79 -3.15
N LEU A 461 -25.18 11.11 -3.79
CA LEU A 461 -23.75 11.31 -3.52
C LEU A 461 -23.32 12.76 -3.74
N ALA A 462 -23.83 13.40 -4.80
CA ALA A 462 -23.54 14.79 -5.11
C ALA A 462 -24.06 15.77 -4.04
N SER A 463 -25.10 15.38 -3.30
CA SER A 463 -25.71 16.20 -2.25
C SER A 463 -25.00 16.09 -0.89
N ILE A 464 -23.92 15.31 -0.76
CA ILE A 464 -23.14 15.21 0.49
C ILE A 464 -22.33 16.51 0.69
N PRO A 465 -22.59 17.31 1.76
CA PRO A 465 -22.14 18.71 1.84
C PRO A 465 -20.62 18.96 1.81
N HIS A 466 -19.82 18.02 2.31
CA HIS A 466 -18.37 18.18 2.52
C HIS A 466 -17.52 17.17 1.74
N LEU A 467 -18.13 16.45 0.80
CA LEU A 467 -17.44 15.39 0.07
C LEU A 467 -16.37 15.95 -0.87
N GLN A 468 -15.11 15.65 -0.57
CA GLN A 468 -13.94 16.06 -1.35
C GLN A 468 -13.35 14.91 -2.18
N HIS A 469 -13.43 13.69 -1.65
CA HIS A 469 -12.88 12.49 -2.26
C HIS A 469 -13.96 11.43 -2.38
N LEU A 470 -14.23 10.97 -3.59
CA LEU A 470 -15.20 9.91 -3.84
C LEU A 470 -14.52 8.78 -4.60
N THR A 471 -14.68 7.54 -4.12
CA THR A 471 -14.24 6.33 -4.82
C THR A 471 -15.44 5.44 -5.07
N ILE A 472 -15.69 5.09 -6.34
CA ILE A 472 -16.79 4.20 -6.73
C ILE A 472 -16.21 3.01 -7.46
N TRP A 473 -16.58 1.82 -6.99
CA TRP A 473 -16.29 0.56 -7.65
C TRP A 473 -17.57 0.04 -8.31
N PHE A 474 -17.48 -0.34 -9.59
CA PHE A 474 -18.59 -0.96 -10.30
C PHE A 474 -18.28 -2.43 -10.53
N ASP A 475 -19.09 -3.34 -9.97
CA ASP A 475 -18.91 -4.77 -10.20
C ASP A 475 -18.94 -5.09 -11.70
N LEU A 476 -18.05 -5.96 -12.16
CA LEU A 476 -18.08 -6.46 -13.53
C LEU A 476 -19.07 -7.63 -13.70
N GLY A 477 -19.61 -8.18 -12.62
CA GLY A 477 -20.50 -9.34 -12.67
C GLY A 477 -19.78 -10.61 -13.14
N PRO A 478 -20.50 -11.74 -13.25
CA PRO A 478 -19.95 -12.98 -13.81
C PRO A 478 -19.57 -12.80 -15.29
N SER A 479 -18.51 -13.47 -15.72
CA SER A 479 -17.68 -13.18 -16.91
C SER A 479 -18.35 -13.06 -18.28
N ASP A 480 -19.65 -13.34 -18.41
CA ASP A 480 -20.31 -13.55 -19.71
C ASP A 480 -21.60 -12.75 -19.95
N ALA A 481 -22.07 -11.90 -19.01
CA ALA A 481 -23.27 -11.09 -19.25
C ALA A 481 -23.30 -9.74 -18.49
N HIS A 482 -23.63 -8.68 -19.23
CA HIS A 482 -24.05 -7.34 -18.77
C HIS A 482 -22.99 -6.44 -18.07
N PHE A 483 -21.91 -6.07 -18.77
CA PHE A 483 -21.00 -4.99 -18.31
C PHE A 483 -21.49 -3.57 -18.63
N LYS A 484 -22.72 -3.41 -19.12
CA LYS A 484 -23.24 -2.11 -19.55
C LYS A 484 -23.97 -1.39 -18.40
N PRO A 485 -23.82 -0.06 -18.29
CA PRO A 485 -22.93 0.78 -19.08
C PRO A 485 -21.44 0.56 -18.75
N TYR A 486 -20.59 0.64 -19.77
CA TYR A 486 -19.15 0.40 -19.62
C TYR A 486 -18.45 1.59 -18.97
N LEU A 487 -17.54 1.32 -18.02
CA LEU A 487 -16.64 2.34 -17.51
C LEU A 487 -15.48 2.58 -18.49
N ASN A 488 -15.57 3.67 -19.26
CA ASN A 488 -14.54 4.18 -20.16
C ASN A 488 -14.26 5.67 -19.86
N VAL A 489 -13.36 6.30 -20.61
CA VAL A 489 -12.99 7.70 -20.39
C VAL A 489 -14.16 8.66 -20.56
N SER A 490 -15.06 8.41 -21.52
CA SER A 490 -16.23 9.27 -21.78
C SER A 490 -17.27 9.11 -20.67
N SER A 491 -17.58 7.88 -20.27
CA SER A 491 -18.52 7.66 -19.17
C SER A 491 -17.99 8.18 -17.84
N ALA A 492 -16.67 8.12 -17.61
CA ALA A 492 -16.05 8.71 -16.42
C ALA A 492 -16.17 10.24 -16.40
N ASP A 493 -16.08 10.88 -17.57
CA ASP A 493 -16.31 12.31 -17.76
C ASP A 493 -17.78 12.69 -17.53
N GLU A 494 -18.71 11.89 -18.05
CA GLU A 494 -20.16 12.03 -17.87
C GLU A 494 -20.55 11.89 -16.39
N ILE A 495 -20.09 10.84 -15.70
CA ILE A 495 -20.37 10.64 -14.26
C ILE A 495 -19.83 11.81 -13.43
N PHE A 496 -18.60 12.25 -13.70
CA PHE A 496 -18.02 13.38 -12.96
C PHE A 496 -18.78 14.68 -13.24
N SER A 497 -19.17 14.93 -14.50
CA SER A 497 -20.00 16.07 -14.88
C SER A 497 -21.34 16.05 -14.18
N HIS A 498 -22.03 14.90 -14.17
CA HIS A 498 -23.31 14.72 -13.50
C HIS A 498 -23.21 15.04 -12.00
N LEU A 499 -22.22 14.47 -11.30
CA LEU A 499 -22.01 14.75 -9.87
C LEU A 499 -21.82 16.26 -9.61
N ARG A 500 -21.03 16.95 -10.44
CA ARG A 500 -20.80 18.39 -10.28
C ARG A 500 -22.04 19.24 -10.58
N GLN A 501 -22.81 18.87 -11.60
CA GLN A 501 -24.06 19.56 -11.94
C GLN A 501 -25.11 19.42 -10.83
N HIS A 502 -25.10 18.29 -10.12
CA HIS A 502 -26.04 17.96 -9.04
C HIS A 502 -25.58 18.37 -7.64
N GLY A 503 -24.56 19.23 -7.52
CA GLY A 503 -24.23 19.89 -6.24
C GLY A 503 -22.88 19.51 -5.63
N ALA A 504 -22.11 18.59 -6.22
CA ALA A 504 -20.78 18.17 -5.74
C ALA A 504 -19.69 19.22 -6.02
N THR A 505 -19.90 20.48 -5.62
CA THR A 505 -19.00 21.60 -5.90
C THR A 505 -17.68 21.51 -5.15
N GLN A 506 -17.66 20.80 -4.00
CA GLN A 506 -16.45 20.59 -3.19
C GLN A 506 -15.64 19.36 -3.60
N LEU A 507 -16.14 18.56 -4.56
CA LEU A 507 -15.47 17.34 -4.99
C LEU A 507 -14.15 17.67 -5.71
N GLN A 508 -13.03 17.35 -5.06
CA GLN A 508 -11.68 17.59 -5.57
C GLN A 508 -11.21 16.43 -6.44
N GLN A 509 -11.55 15.19 -6.05
CA GLN A 509 -11.15 13.99 -6.73
C GLN A 509 -12.26 12.93 -6.74
N LEU A 510 -12.56 12.42 -7.94
CA LEU A 510 -13.36 11.20 -8.13
C LEU A 510 -12.45 10.09 -8.67
N THR A 511 -12.52 8.92 -8.05
CA THR A 511 -11.85 7.71 -8.52
C THR A 511 -12.90 6.68 -8.89
N LEU A 512 -12.89 6.22 -10.14
CA LEU A 512 -13.83 5.22 -10.66
C LEU A 512 -13.07 3.95 -11.03
N HIS A 513 -13.52 2.81 -10.54
CA HIS A 513 -12.92 1.52 -10.82
C HIS A 513 -13.92 0.58 -11.47
N SER A 514 -13.49 -0.17 -12.48
CA SER A 514 -14.23 -1.33 -12.96
C SER A 514 -13.72 -2.62 -12.32
N GLY A 515 -14.66 -3.41 -11.81
CA GLY A 515 -14.45 -4.62 -11.03
C GLY A 515 -14.53 -4.37 -9.53
N PHE A 516 -14.59 -5.45 -8.74
CA PHE A 516 -14.49 -5.33 -7.29
C PHE A 516 -13.10 -4.86 -6.84
N PRO A 517 -13.01 -4.16 -5.70
CA PRO A 517 -11.75 -3.99 -5.01
C PRO A 517 -11.07 -5.36 -4.85
N PRO A 518 -9.74 -5.43 -4.97
CA PRO A 518 -9.04 -6.69 -4.86
C PRO A 518 -9.36 -7.30 -3.50
N ARG A 519 -10.10 -8.42 -3.49
CA ARG A 519 -10.36 -9.14 -2.25
C ARG A 519 -9.00 -9.52 -1.70
N PRO A 520 -8.60 -9.02 -0.52
CA PRO A 520 -7.41 -9.54 0.10
C PRO A 520 -7.70 -11.03 0.28
N HIS A 521 -6.82 -11.91 -0.24
CA HIS A 521 -6.78 -13.36 0.05
C HIS A 521 -7.41 -14.34 -0.93
N LYS A 522 -8.07 -13.93 -2.01
CA LYS A 522 -8.27 -14.87 -3.14
C LYS A 522 -6.99 -14.97 -3.98
N GLY A 523 -5.97 -15.55 -3.35
CA GLY A 523 -4.82 -16.10 -4.03
C GLY A 523 -5.25 -17.31 -4.86
N PHE A 524 -5.00 -17.21 -6.16
CA PHE A 524 -4.71 -18.34 -7.03
C PHE A 524 -5.78 -19.30 -7.54
N LEU A 525 -6.99 -19.46 -6.99
CA LEU A 525 -7.93 -20.45 -7.57
C LEU A 525 -9.38 -19.94 -7.63
N GLY A 526 -9.86 -19.70 -8.86
CA GLY A 526 -11.29 -19.77 -9.15
C GLY A 526 -11.81 -18.74 -10.14
N VAL A 527 -11.51 -17.45 -9.97
CA VAL A 527 -12.06 -16.39 -10.82
C VAL A 527 -11.03 -15.25 -10.92
N ASP A 528 -10.64 -14.92 -12.16
CA ASP A 528 -10.18 -13.59 -12.57
C ASP A 528 -8.70 -13.16 -12.61
N LEU A 529 -7.68 -14.02 -12.57
CA LEU A 529 -6.35 -13.58 -13.04
C LEU A 529 -6.39 -13.09 -14.50
N ASP A 530 -7.28 -13.64 -15.33
CA ASP A 530 -7.50 -13.25 -16.73
C ASP A 530 -8.33 -11.96 -16.93
N ASN A 531 -8.95 -11.40 -15.87
CA ASN A 531 -9.76 -10.16 -15.97
C ASN A 531 -9.04 -8.90 -15.49
N TRP A 532 -7.87 -8.99 -14.83
CA TRP A 532 -7.16 -7.79 -14.34
C TRP A 532 -6.79 -6.81 -15.45
N ASP A 533 -6.38 -7.35 -16.61
CA ASP A 533 -6.05 -6.57 -17.81
C ASP A 533 -7.30 -5.96 -18.46
N ASN A 534 -8.48 -6.43 -18.09
CA ASN A 534 -9.79 -5.97 -18.57
C ASN A 534 -10.43 -4.91 -17.67
N ARG A 535 -9.74 -4.51 -16.59
CA ARG A 535 -10.18 -3.45 -15.67
C ARG A 535 -9.61 -2.09 -16.09
N SER A 536 -10.43 -1.08 -15.96
CA SER A 536 -10.10 0.33 -16.12
C SER A 536 -10.22 1.03 -14.77
N SER A 537 -9.41 2.06 -14.57
CA SER A 537 -9.49 2.87 -13.35
C SER A 537 -9.17 4.31 -13.72
N PHE A 538 -10.13 5.19 -13.47
CA PHE A 538 -10.07 6.59 -13.85
C PHE A 538 -10.00 7.46 -12.60
N VAL A 539 -9.22 8.53 -12.70
CA VAL A 539 -9.14 9.59 -11.70
C VAL A 539 -9.52 10.89 -12.40
N CYS A 540 -10.60 11.50 -11.92
CA CYS A 540 -11.07 12.81 -12.33
C CYS A 540 -10.66 13.82 -11.25
N LYS A 541 -9.79 14.76 -11.58
CA LYS A 541 -9.33 15.80 -10.63
C LYS A 541 -9.85 17.17 -11.06
N SER A 542 -10.38 17.91 -10.10
CA SER A 542 -10.67 19.33 -10.27
C SER A 542 -9.35 20.10 -10.31
N THR A 543 -9.17 20.94 -11.33
CA THR A 543 -8.05 21.87 -11.45
C THR A 543 -8.58 23.28 -11.32
N GLN A 544 -8.15 23.99 -10.28
CA GLN A 544 -8.38 25.42 -10.19
C GLN A 544 -7.32 26.14 -11.04
N ASP A 545 -7.76 26.78 -12.10
CA ASP A 545 -6.88 27.66 -12.86
C ASP A 545 -6.61 28.94 -12.03
N ILE A 546 -5.50 29.62 -12.31
CA ILE A 546 -5.06 30.87 -11.65
C ILE A 546 -6.16 31.97 -11.69
N HIS A 547 -7.10 31.84 -12.63
CA HIS A 547 -8.23 32.75 -12.83
C HIS A 547 -9.53 32.32 -12.11
N GLY A 548 -9.49 31.25 -11.30
CA GLY A 548 -10.66 30.75 -10.56
C GLY A 548 -11.65 29.95 -11.39
N ASN A 549 -11.39 29.74 -12.69
CA ASN A 549 -12.17 28.81 -13.51
C ASN A 549 -11.87 27.37 -13.08
N SER A 550 -12.89 26.65 -12.64
CA SER A 550 -12.76 25.22 -12.33
C SER A 550 -12.79 24.41 -13.62
N SER A 551 -11.62 24.03 -14.12
CA SER A 551 -11.49 22.97 -15.12
C SER A 551 -11.38 21.63 -14.38
N TYR A 552 -11.50 20.51 -15.10
CA TYR A 552 -11.19 19.21 -14.53
C TYR A 552 -10.55 18.31 -15.58
N GLN A 553 -9.85 17.29 -15.11
CA GLN A 553 -9.12 16.37 -15.97
C GLN A 553 -9.42 14.92 -15.59
N VAL A 554 -9.93 14.15 -16.55
CA VAL A 554 -10.11 12.70 -16.44
C VAL A 554 -8.85 11.99 -16.92
N SER A 555 -8.30 11.06 -16.14
CA SER A 555 -7.11 10.29 -16.52
C SER A 555 -7.23 8.82 -16.13
N CYS A 556 -6.84 7.92 -17.02
CA CYS A 556 -6.68 6.50 -16.72
C CYS A 556 -5.37 6.26 -15.98
N THR A 557 -5.44 5.60 -14.83
CA THR A 557 -4.31 5.33 -13.92
C THR A 557 -3.27 4.38 -14.49
N LYS A 558 -3.65 3.52 -15.44
CA LYS A 558 -2.76 2.55 -16.11
C LYS A 558 -1.97 3.16 -17.28
N LEU A 559 -2.32 4.37 -17.72
CA LEU A 559 -1.73 5.00 -18.90
C LEU A 559 -0.76 6.12 -18.53
N THR A 560 0.27 6.31 -19.34
CA THR A 560 1.19 7.45 -19.21
C THR A 560 0.47 8.78 -19.51
N ARG A 561 1.08 9.91 -19.15
CA ARG A 561 0.54 11.24 -19.44
C ARG A 561 0.29 11.47 -20.94
N ALA A 562 1.22 11.04 -21.80
CA ALA A 562 1.09 11.16 -23.25
C ALA A 562 -0.05 10.29 -23.81
N GLU A 563 -0.18 9.06 -23.30
CA GLU A 563 -1.27 8.16 -23.67
C GLU A 563 -2.63 8.68 -23.22
N ASN A 564 -2.72 9.24 -22.01
CA ASN A 564 -3.93 9.90 -21.52
C ASN A 564 -4.32 11.12 -22.35
N ALA A 565 -3.36 11.94 -22.80
CA ALA A 565 -3.65 13.06 -23.69
C ALA A 565 -4.26 12.58 -25.02
N ARG A 566 -3.71 11.49 -25.57
CA ARG A 566 -4.22 10.88 -26.80
C ARG A 566 -5.58 10.20 -26.60
N LEU A 567 -5.78 9.52 -25.47
CA LEU A 567 -7.04 8.86 -25.13
C LEU A 567 -8.22 9.84 -25.19
N ARG A 568 -8.03 11.06 -24.68
CA ARG A 568 -9.05 12.12 -24.71
C ARG A 568 -9.35 12.61 -26.13
N LEU A 569 -8.31 12.77 -26.96
CA LEU A 569 -8.50 13.13 -28.37
C LEU A 569 -9.28 12.04 -29.12
N ASP A 570 -8.89 10.78 -28.95
CA ASP A 570 -9.57 9.64 -29.58
C ASP A 570 -11.02 9.51 -29.10
N ALA A 571 -11.30 9.77 -27.81
CA ALA A 571 -12.65 9.75 -27.25
C ALA A 571 -13.53 10.87 -27.83
N ALA A 572 -12.97 12.09 -27.97
CA ALA A 572 -13.67 13.21 -28.58
C ALA A 572 -14.02 12.98 -30.06
N VAL A 573 -13.11 12.34 -30.83
CA VAL A 573 -13.39 11.96 -32.23
C VAL A 573 -14.53 10.94 -32.29
N ARG A 574 -14.53 9.94 -31.40
CA ARG A 574 -15.57 8.90 -31.39
C ARG A 574 -16.94 9.38 -30.94
N ALA A 575 -17.03 10.40 -30.07
CA ALA A 575 -18.32 11.01 -29.71
C ALA A 575 -19.09 11.52 -30.96
N GLY A 576 -18.40 11.78 -32.08
CA GLY A 576 -18.99 12.14 -33.36
C GLY A 576 -19.18 10.99 -34.37
N GLU A 577 -18.74 9.77 -34.08
CA GLU A 577 -18.78 8.62 -35.01
C GLU A 577 -19.61 7.45 -34.46
N ALA A 578 -20.61 6.99 -35.23
CA ALA A 578 -21.49 5.86 -34.88
C ALA A 578 -20.85 4.46 -35.03
N THR A 579 -19.53 4.32 -34.85
CA THR A 579 -18.87 3.02 -34.97
C THR A 579 -18.88 2.25 -33.65
N ASN A 580 -19.87 1.37 -33.53
CA ASN A 580 -20.01 0.40 -32.44
C ASN A 580 -19.14 -0.87 -32.63
N ASP A 581 -18.45 -1.04 -33.75
CA ASP A 581 -17.68 -2.27 -34.02
C ASP A 581 -16.27 -2.22 -33.39
N MET A 582 -16.14 -2.83 -32.21
CA MET A 582 -14.86 -2.95 -31.51
C MET A 582 -13.83 -3.79 -32.28
N LEU A 583 -14.27 -4.80 -33.06
CA LEU A 583 -13.38 -5.63 -33.87
C LEU A 583 -12.77 -4.87 -35.05
N ALA A 584 -13.44 -3.83 -35.55
CA ALA A 584 -12.89 -2.92 -36.55
C ALA A 584 -11.80 -2.01 -35.95
N VAL A 585 -11.97 -1.53 -34.72
CA VAL A 585 -11.02 -0.65 -34.02
C VAL A 585 -9.75 -1.41 -33.62
N ILE A 586 -9.91 -2.49 -32.84
CA ILE A 586 -9.49 -3.83 -33.28
C ILE A 586 -8.40 -3.83 -34.34
N LYS A 587 -8.83 -4.09 -35.57
CA LYS A 587 -8.07 -4.27 -36.80
C LYS A 587 -7.29 -3.02 -37.27
N ASN A 588 -7.79 -1.81 -37.05
CA ASN A 588 -7.22 -0.61 -37.68
C ASN A 588 -6.20 0.18 -36.84
N LYS A 589 -6.19 0.08 -35.50
CA LYS A 589 -5.28 0.91 -34.67
C LYS A 589 -3.91 0.26 -34.46
N ARG A 590 -2.84 1.00 -34.78
CA ARG A 590 -1.43 0.62 -34.50
C ARG A 590 -1.14 0.45 -33.01
N ASP A 591 -1.90 1.16 -32.16
CA ASP A 591 -1.78 1.15 -30.69
C ASP A 591 -2.72 0.13 -30.03
N ALA A 592 -3.43 -0.67 -30.83
CA ALA A 592 -4.12 -1.86 -30.34
C ALA A 592 -3.19 -2.86 -29.65
N SER A 593 -1.87 -2.63 -29.68
CA SER A 593 -0.88 -3.42 -28.93
C SER A 593 -0.98 -3.30 -27.40
N LYS A 594 -1.69 -2.30 -26.86
CA LYS A 594 -1.95 -2.15 -25.41
C LYS A 594 -3.44 -2.30 -25.10
N MET A 595 -3.81 -3.47 -24.57
CA MET A 595 -5.19 -3.78 -24.15
C MET A 595 -5.76 -2.71 -23.22
N GLU A 596 -4.97 -2.23 -22.26
CA GLU A 596 -5.36 -1.19 -21.29
C GLU A 596 -5.86 0.10 -21.95
N TYR A 597 -5.25 0.51 -23.07
CA TYR A 597 -5.67 1.72 -23.80
C TYR A 597 -7.04 1.52 -24.45
N LEU A 598 -7.27 0.37 -25.08
CA LEU A 598 -8.55 0.05 -25.69
C LEU A 598 -9.64 -0.15 -24.64
N VAL A 599 -9.33 -0.80 -23.52
CA VAL A 599 -10.25 -0.95 -22.39
C VAL A 599 -10.64 0.42 -21.83
N ALA A 600 -9.67 1.34 -21.70
CA ALA A 600 -9.95 2.70 -21.23
C ALA A 600 -10.78 3.53 -22.24
N LEU A 601 -10.65 3.24 -23.55
CA LEU A 601 -11.37 3.95 -24.60
C LEU A 601 -12.79 3.40 -24.84
N MET A 602 -12.97 2.08 -24.71
CA MET A 602 -14.16 1.38 -25.18
C MET A 602 -14.93 0.66 -24.07
N GLY A 603 -14.26 0.31 -22.96
CA GLY A 603 -14.80 -0.55 -21.93
C GLY A 603 -14.18 -1.94 -21.91
N PRO A 604 -14.58 -2.80 -20.94
CA PRO A 604 -14.12 -4.17 -20.85
C PRO A 604 -14.51 -4.99 -22.09
N PHE A 605 -13.61 -5.88 -22.48
CA PHE A 605 -13.75 -6.80 -23.61
C PHE A 605 -14.48 -8.07 -23.17
N THR A 606 -15.39 -8.56 -24.00
CA THR A 606 -15.95 -9.91 -23.86
C THR A 606 -14.86 -10.97 -24.07
N TRP A 607 -15.11 -12.21 -23.63
CA TRP A 607 -14.15 -13.30 -23.84
C TRP A 607 -13.77 -13.50 -25.33
N PRO A 608 -14.71 -13.55 -26.30
CA PRO A 608 -14.36 -13.66 -27.71
C PRO A 608 -13.47 -12.51 -28.22
N GLU A 609 -13.74 -11.28 -27.80
CA GLU A 609 -12.95 -10.11 -28.20
C GLU A 609 -11.53 -10.15 -27.63
N ARG A 610 -11.39 -10.65 -26.39
CA ARG A 610 -10.07 -10.89 -25.78
C ARG A 610 -9.28 -11.93 -26.54
N GLN A 611 -9.92 -13.03 -26.95
CA GLN A 611 -9.26 -14.07 -27.74
C GLN A 611 -8.81 -13.51 -29.10
N ALA A 612 -9.69 -12.81 -29.81
CA ALA A 612 -9.35 -12.17 -31.08
C ALA A 612 -8.18 -11.17 -30.96
N TRP A 613 -8.17 -10.38 -29.87
CA TRP A 613 -7.05 -9.48 -29.56
C TRP A 613 -5.75 -10.25 -29.32
N ARG A 614 -5.77 -11.29 -28.47
CA ARG A 614 -4.59 -12.14 -28.16
C ARG A 614 -4.03 -12.78 -29.44
N GLU A 615 -4.88 -13.32 -30.30
CA GLU A 615 -4.48 -13.90 -31.59
C GLU A 615 -3.79 -12.88 -32.50
N ARG A 616 -4.35 -11.67 -32.61
CA ARG A 616 -3.75 -10.59 -33.40
C ARG A 616 -2.35 -10.22 -32.87
N ILE A 617 -2.20 -10.00 -31.57
CA ILE A 617 -0.90 -9.67 -30.96
C ILE A 617 0.12 -10.78 -31.20
N TRP A 618 -0.32 -12.03 -31.10
CA TRP A 618 0.53 -13.18 -31.38
C TRP A 618 0.99 -13.21 -32.85
N GLN A 619 0.08 -12.95 -33.81
CA GLN A 619 0.42 -12.84 -35.24
C GLN A 619 1.39 -11.67 -35.52
N GLU A 620 1.19 -10.50 -34.90
CA GLU A 620 2.10 -9.35 -35.04
C GLU A 620 3.50 -9.64 -34.50
N ARG A 621 3.61 -10.30 -33.34
CA ARG A 621 4.90 -10.71 -32.78
C ARG A 621 5.61 -11.71 -33.68
N ARG A 622 4.88 -12.67 -34.26
CA ARG A 622 5.42 -13.66 -35.20
C ARG A 622 5.96 -13.01 -36.47
N THR A 623 5.21 -12.09 -37.07
CA THR A 623 5.64 -11.38 -38.29
C THR A 623 6.83 -10.44 -38.04
N ARG A 624 6.86 -9.73 -36.90
CA ARG A 624 8.03 -8.94 -36.50
C ARG A 624 9.26 -9.81 -36.24
N GLY A 625 9.12 -10.91 -35.51
CA GLY A 625 10.21 -11.86 -35.25
C GLY A 625 10.79 -12.47 -36.54
N CYS A 626 9.93 -12.80 -37.52
CA CYS A 626 10.37 -13.23 -38.84
C CYS A 626 11.13 -12.13 -39.60
N ARG A 627 10.68 -10.87 -39.54
CA ARG A 627 11.37 -9.74 -40.17
C ARG A 627 12.72 -9.42 -39.53
N THR A 628 12.83 -9.49 -38.20
CA THR A 628 14.11 -9.28 -37.50
C THR A 628 15.11 -10.38 -37.87
N ARG A 629 14.67 -11.66 -37.91
CA ARG A 629 15.52 -12.78 -38.35
C ARG A 629 15.89 -12.70 -39.83
N LEU A 630 14.99 -12.23 -40.70
CA LEU A 630 15.32 -11.98 -42.11
C LEU A 630 16.34 -10.85 -42.26
N ARG A 631 16.22 -9.78 -41.47
CA ARG A 631 17.12 -8.65 -41.48
C ARG A 631 18.50 -9.01 -40.93
N GLU A 632 18.56 -9.85 -39.90
CA GLU A 632 19.82 -10.42 -39.38
C GLU A 632 20.47 -11.39 -40.38
N LYS A 633 19.69 -12.16 -41.16
CA LYS A 633 20.22 -13.02 -42.25
C LYS A 633 20.63 -12.28 -43.52
N LEU A 634 20.16 -11.06 -43.72
CA LEU A 634 20.50 -10.22 -44.88
C LEU A 634 21.61 -9.20 -44.57
N LEU A 635 21.95 -9.01 -43.30
CA LEU A 635 22.98 -8.07 -42.82
C LEU A 635 24.17 -8.76 -42.12
N GLY A 636 24.15 -10.08 -42.00
CA GLY A 636 25.29 -10.93 -41.66
C GLY A 636 25.65 -11.78 -42.86
#